data_AF-A0A4S9D0C8-F1
#
_entry.id   AF-A0A4S9D0C8-F1
#
_cell.length_a   1.000
_cell.length_b   1.000
_cell.length_c   1.000
_cell.angle_alpha   90.00
_cell.angle_beta   90.00
_cell.angle_gamma   90.00
#
_symmetry.space_group_name_H-M   'P 1'
#
loop_
_entity.id
_entity.type
_entity.pdbx_description
1 polymer ?
#
loop_
_entity_poly.entity_id
_entity_poly.type
_entity_poly.pdbx_seq_one_letter_code
_entity_poly.pdbx_strand_id
1 'polypeptide(L)'
;MASEKRSERGIRIAIDRGGTFTDCVGNPGSGKMEDDVVIKLLSVDPQNYDDAPLEGIRRLLSKFTGKDIPRGEPLDTTKIESIRMGTTVATNALLERKGEDIAMIVTKGFKDCLEIGNQSRPNIFDLAIKKPEVLYKRVVEIDERVTLEDYAEDPTRNTTEAKAIKEAGEDAELVKGLSGEAVRILKRPDHEQIRKQLQDVFDSGLKSIAVCLMHGYTFPQHEALIGKIANEIGFEHVSLSHELMPMIKLVPRATSACADAYLTPAIRKYIDGFQKGFEGGLGTASVKKEEGARGARCEFMQSDGGLVDVDIFSGLRAILSGPAGGVVGYALTSYDPRTKTPVIGFDMGGTSTDVSRYGEGRYDHVFETTTAGVTIQSPQLDINTVAAGGGSRLFFKNGLFVVGPESASAHPGPACYRKDGPLTITDANLFLGRLLPDFFPKIFGKNEDEGLDPEASKKLFEELTTKINQEVKDKDMSADEVAYGFIKIANETMTRPIRSLTEARGHDTSKHRLATFGGAGGQHAVAIAEALGISQILIHRYSSVLSAYGMALADVVDERQEPDSKVWSDEGDVRKYFQSKMEELKKKSKATLKDQGFEEDHVHFEEYLNMRYRGTESALMVVRPSEEDADKKARGIGKTFKGLEKTVDQQLEEIKPKDVGKDEKIYGKSQVYFEGGRQETFIYKLEELVIGDRIKGPAIIADGTQTIVVTPGASALVIETHVVINIGESDGSEKKINTETVDPIMLSIFAHRFMAIAEQMGRALQKTSVSTNVKERLDYSCALFDPTGGLVANAPHLPVHLGSMSTCVKKQAKIWEGKLKKGDVLVSNHPMYGGTHLPDITVITPAFSGDKIVFYVASRAHHADIGGILPGSMPPHSRELFQEGAAIKSEKLVSEGRFDEKRITELLLDEPAQYPGCSGTRCLADNLNDLKAQVAANQKGINLINTLIDDYGEDVVQFYMTSIQDNAELSVRNLLKEVSKRFEGQDLSAVDYMDDGSPIKLNVQIDAGKGEAVFDFTGTGPEVYGNINAPEAVTYSAIIYCLRCLISEDIPLNQGCLAPIHVKIPKKSFLSPSATAAVVGGNVLTSQRVTDVVLKAFQACAASQGDCNNLTFGKSLSPI
;
A
#
# COMPACT_ATOMS: atom_id res chain seq x y z
N MET A 1 10.48 -52.31 25.08
CA MET A 1 9.88 -51.33 26.00
C MET A 1 10.96 -50.35 26.42
N ALA A 2 11.06 -49.22 25.72
CA ALA A 2 11.74 -48.04 26.22
C ALA A 2 10.62 -47.03 26.48
N SER A 3 10.51 -46.50 27.70
CA SER A 3 9.46 -45.55 28.05
C SER A 3 9.74 -44.22 27.36
N GLU A 4 8.80 -43.74 26.56
CA GLU A 4 8.75 -42.34 26.16
C GLU A 4 8.69 -41.49 27.42
N LYS A 5 9.79 -40.83 27.78
CA LYS A 5 9.74 -39.70 28.69
C LYS A 5 9.05 -38.56 27.94
N ARG A 6 7.72 -38.49 28.02
CA ARG A 6 7.01 -37.23 27.77
C ARG A 6 7.66 -36.16 28.64
N SER A 7 7.95 -35.02 28.03
CA SER A 7 8.42 -33.82 28.72
C SER A 7 7.49 -33.49 29.90
N GLU A 8 8.07 -33.15 31.06
CA GLU A 8 7.29 -32.63 32.21
C GLU A 8 6.79 -31.19 31.95
N ARG A 9 7.23 -30.57 30.85
CA ARG A 9 6.75 -29.31 30.31
C ARG A 9 5.74 -29.56 29.21
N GLY A 10 4.61 -28.88 29.26
CA GLY A 10 3.55 -29.00 28.26
C GLY A 10 2.65 -27.78 28.11
N ILE A 11 2.75 -26.78 29.00
CA ILE A 11 1.94 -25.56 28.85
C ILE A 11 2.50 -24.76 27.67
N ARG A 12 1.67 -24.55 26.65
CA ARG A 12 1.98 -23.74 25.47
C ARG A 12 1.07 -22.52 25.48
N ILE A 13 1.64 -21.34 25.25
CA ILE A 13 0.92 -20.07 25.33
C ILE A 13 1.20 -19.27 24.07
N ALA A 14 0.15 -18.69 23.48
CA ALA A 14 0.25 -17.76 22.37
C ALA A 14 -0.49 -16.45 22.70
N ILE A 15 0.11 -15.30 22.37
CA ILE A 15 -0.36 -13.97 22.78
C ILE A 15 -0.26 -12.98 21.61
N ASP A 16 -1.36 -12.32 21.29
CA ASP A 16 -1.35 -11.13 20.42
C ASP A 16 -1.60 -9.87 21.26
N ARG A 17 -0.65 -8.93 21.24
CA ARG A 17 -0.78 -7.62 21.89
C ARG A 17 -1.22 -6.57 20.87
N GLY A 18 -2.53 -6.54 20.59
CA GLY A 18 -3.18 -5.53 19.76
C GLY A 18 -3.26 -4.15 20.41
N GLY A 19 -3.80 -3.17 19.68
CA GLY A 19 -3.91 -1.78 20.17
C GLY A 19 -5.02 -1.54 21.20
N THR A 20 -6.12 -2.31 21.14
CA THR A 20 -7.26 -2.20 22.09
C THR A 20 -7.25 -3.30 23.14
N PHE A 21 -7.08 -4.55 22.69
CA PHE A 21 -7.10 -5.74 23.53
C PHE A 21 -5.82 -6.57 23.35
N THR A 22 -5.43 -7.25 24.42
CA THR A 22 -4.41 -8.29 24.42
C THR A 22 -5.10 -9.63 24.55
N ASP A 23 -4.85 -10.51 23.58
CA ASP A 23 -5.53 -11.78 23.39
C ASP A 23 -4.56 -12.93 23.68
N CYS A 24 -4.91 -13.78 24.64
CA CYS A 24 -4.10 -14.88 25.11
C CYS A 24 -4.83 -16.21 24.90
N VAL A 25 -4.16 -17.18 24.27
CA VAL A 25 -4.62 -18.57 24.14
C VAL A 25 -3.60 -19.47 24.81
N GLY A 26 -4.02 -20.30 25.75
CA GLY A 26 -3.17 -21.29 26.42
C GLY A 26 -3.70 -22.71 26.27
N ASN A 27 -2.80 -23.66 26.04
CA ASN A 27 -3.09 -25.10 26.04
C ASN A 27 -2.29 -25.79 27.17
N PRO A 28 -2.89 -26.69 27.98
CA PRO A 28 -2.18 -27.37 29.08
C PRO A 28 -1.22 -28.49 28.62
N GLY A 29 -1.07 -28.72 27.31
CA GLY A 29 -0.21 -29.75 26.72
C GLY A 29 -0.94 -30.97 26.17
N SER A 30 -2.27 -30.90 26.07
CA SER A 30 -3.07 -31.96 25.45
C SER A 30 -3.00 -31.95 23.92
N GLY A 31 -2.82 -30.77 23.32
CA GLY A 31 -2.89 -30.59 21.86
C GLY A 31 -4.29 -30.53 21.28
N LYS A 32 -5.34 -30.47 22.12
CA LYS A 32 -6.73 -30.36 21.69
C LYS A 32 -7.30 -28.97 21.93
N MET A 33 -8.09 -28.49 20.98
CA MET A 33 -8.83 -27.22 21.07
C MET A 33 -9.84 -27.18 22.23
N GLU A 34 -10.41 -28.33 22.61
CA GLU A 34 -11.36 -28.45 23.74
C GLU A 34 -10.77 -28.14 25.13
N ASP A 35 -9.43 -28.19 25.27
CA ASP A 35 -8.72 -27.87 26.51
C ASP A 35 -8.11 -26.45 26.51
N ASP A 36 -8.28 -25.69 25.42
CA ASP A 36 -7.72 -24.34 25.29
C ASP A 36 -8.46 -23.32 26.15
N VAL A 37 -7.70 -22.44 26.81
CA VAL A 37 -8.22 -21.35 27.62
C VAL A 37 -7.90 -20.02 26.95
N VAL A 38 -8.95 -19.26 26.66
CA VAL A 38 -8.86 -17.90 26.12
C VAL A 38 -8.98 -16.88 27.25
N ILE A 39 -8.15 -15.83 27.19
CA ILE A 39 -8.19 -14.66 28.08
C ILE A 39 -8.02 -13.39 27.24
N LYS A 40 -8.91 -12.40 27.44
CA LYS A 40 -8.91 -11.10 26.76
C LYS A 40 -8.79 -9.98 27.80
N LEU A 41 -7.81 -9.10 27.63
CA LEU A 41 -7.47 -7.98 28.54
C LEU A 41 -7.43 -6.67 27.75
N LEU A 42 -7.55 -5.52 28.41
CA LEU A 42 -7.22 -4.24 27.78
C LEU A 42 -5.70 -4.15 27.58
N SER A 43 -5.23 -3.68 26.42
CA SER A 43 -3.78 -3.60 26.14
C SER A 43 -3.04 -2.56 26.96
N VAL A 44 -3.78 -1.61 27.54
CA VAL A 44 -3.27 -0.54 28.42
C VAL A 44 -4.32 -0.28 29.50
N ASP A 45 -4.06 -0.74 30.72
CA ASP A 45 -4.81 -0.35 31.92
C ASP A 45 -3.88 -0.16 33.14
N PRO A 46 -3.27 1.03 33.27
CA PRO A 46 -2.28 1.32 34.31
C PRO A 46 -2.87 1.40 35.72
N GLN A 47 -4.19 1.26 35.89
CA GLN A 47 -4.81 1.14 37.22
C GLN A 47 -4.77 -0.30 37.75
N ASN A 48 -4.61 -1.30 36.86
CA ASN A 48 -4.76 -2.71 37.20
C ASN A 48 -3.51 -3.57 36.97
N TYR A 49 -2.72 -3.32 35.93
CA TYR A 49 -1.50 -4.08 35.62
C TYR A 49 -0.51 -3.28 34.75
N ASP A 50 0.80 -3.48 35.00
CA ASP A 50 1.87 -2.80 34.24
C ASP A 50 2.07 -3.38 32.83
N ASP A 51 1.83 -4.69 32.63
CA ASP A 51 1.95 -5.37 31.33
C ASP A 51 0.86 -6.44 31.16
N ALA A 52 0.01 -6.27 30.13
CA ALA A 52 -1.11 -7.16 29.84
C ALA A 52 -0.70 -8.59 29.41
N PRO A 53 0.33 -8.79 28.55
CA PRO A 53 0.87 -10.12 28.26
C PRO A 53 1.28 -10.91 29.53
N LEU A 54 2.02 -10.28 30.45
CA LEU A 54 2.43 -10.94 31.70
C LEU A 54 1.23 -11.30 32.61
N GLU A 55 0.23 -10.42 32.71
CA GLU A 55 -1.03 -10.70 33.42
C GLU A 55 -1.84 -11.83 32.74
N GLY A 56 -1.83 -11.89 31.41
CA GLY A 56 -2.44 -12.99 30.64
C GLY A 56 -1.80 -14.34 30.96
N ILE A 57 -0.47 -14.42 30.94
CA ILE A 57 0.28 -15.62 31.35
C ILE A 57 -0.01 -15.98 32.80
N ARG A 58 0.00 -15.00 33.72
CA ARG A 58 -0.33 -15.19 35.14
C ARG A 58 -1.69 -15.85 35.31
N ARG A 59 -2.75 -15.32 34.68
CA ARG A 59 -4.11 -15.87 34.75
C ARG A 59 -4.24 -17.25 34.10
N LEU A 60 -3.52 -17.53 33.01
CA LEU A 60 -3.45 -18.87 32.40
C LEU A 60 -2.78 -19.88 33.33
N LEU A 61 -1.61 -19.55 33.90
CA LEU A 61 -0.90 -20.39 34.86
C LEU A 61 -1.74 -20.64 36.12
N SER A 62 -2.44 -19.61 36.64
CA SER A 62 -3.34 -19.78 37.79
C SER A 62 -4.42 -20.82 37.50
N LYS A 63 -5.04 -20.76 36.31
CA LYS A 63 -6.05 -21.75 35.87
C LYS A 63 -5.46 -23.15 35.70
N PHE A 64 -4.35 -23.30 34.98
CA PHE A 64 -3.75 -24.63 34.70
C PHE A 64 -3.11 -25.30 35.92
N THR A 65 -2.66 -24.52 36.91
CA THR A 65 -2.06 -25.06 38.14
C THR A 65 -3.05 -25.19 39.30
N GLY A 66 -4.23 -24.59 39.20
CA GLY A 66 -5.24 -24.55 40.27
C GLY A 66 -4.80 -23.74 41.50
N LYS A 67 -3.82 -22.85 41.36
CA LYS A 67 -3.28 -21.99 42.41
C LYS A 67 -3.32 -20.55 41.94
N ASP A 68 -3.88 -19.65 42.73
CA ASP A 68 -3.81 -18.23 42.39
C ASP A 68 -2.39 -17.70 42.59
N ILE A 69 -1.90 -16.92 41.61
CA ILE A 69 -0.54 -16.36 41.57
C ILE A 69 -0.67 -14.84 41.77
N PRO A 70 -0.24 -14.28 42.92
CA PRO A 70 -0.40 -12.85 43.22
C PRO A 70 0.24 -11.94 42.17
N ARG A 71 -0.38 -10.79 41.86
CA ARG A 71 0.21 -9.78 40.97
C ARG A 71 1.55 -9.27 41.53
N GLY A 72 2.51 -8.99 40.65
CA GLY A 72 3.84 -8.48 41.00
C GLY A 72 4.89 -9.54 41.34
N GLU A 73 4.51 -10.79 41.62
CA GLU A 73 5.46 -11.90 41.75
C GLU A 73 5.94 -12.38 40.36
N PRO A 74 7.23 -12.73 40.18
CA PRO A 74 7.72 -13.37 38.96
C PRO A 74 7.08 -14.74 38.72
N LEU A 75 6.97 -15.16 37.46
CA LEU A 75 6.30 -16.40 37.06
C LEU A 75 7.28 -17.58 36.92
N ASP A 76 6.89 -18.72 37.48
CA ASP A 76 7.58 -19.99 37.31
C ASP A 76 7.39 -20.55 35.88
N THR A 77 8.51 -20.66 35.17
CA THR A 77 8.64 -21.15 33.80
C THR A 77 8.80 -22.67 33.69
N THR A 78 8.99 -23.40 34.81
CA THR A 78 9.37 -24.83 34.80
C THR A 78 8.44 -25.73 34.01
N LYS A 79 7.13 -25.40 33.94
CA LYS A 79 6.09 -26.17 33.23
C LYS A 79 5.80 -25.67 31.80
N ILE A 80 6.35 -24.53 31.42
CA ILE A 80 6.09 -23.87 30.13
C ILE A 80 7.00 -24.49 29.07
N GLU A 81 6.40 -24.94 27.97
CA GLU A 81 7.12 -25.47 26.81
C GLU A 81 7.53 -24.36 25.84
N SER A 82 6.62 -23.43 25.56
CA SER A 82 6.83 -22.29 24.66
C SER A 82 5.87 -21.14 24.93
N ILE A 83 6.37 -19.90 24.80
CA ILE A 83 5.60 -18.65 24.76
C ILE A 83 5.76 -18.05 23.36
N ARG A 84 4.68 -17.90 22.61
CA ARG A 84 4.65 -17.35 21.25
C ARG A 84 3.95 -16.00 21.26
N MET A 85 4.56 -14.96 20.70
CA MET A 85 4.02 -13.61 20.85
C MET A 85 4.12 -12.72 19.61
N GLY A 86 3.03 -12.02 19.28
CA GLY A 86 3.02 -10.86 18.39
C GLY A 86 2.91 -9.57 19.18
N THR A 87 3.51 -8.48 18.68
CA THR A 87 3.54 -7.21 19.42
C THR A 87 3.44 -5.99 18.50
N THR A 88 2.53 -5.08 18.84
CA THR A 88 2.38 -3.78 18.15
C THR A 88 3.42 -2.74 18.59
N VAL A 89 4.31 -3.05 19.55
CA VAL A 89 5.30 -2.11 20.12
C VAL A 89 6.17 -1.44 19.05
N ALA A 90 6.65 -2.18 18.05
CA ALA A 90 7.48 -1.63 16.98
C ALA A 90 6.71 -0.64 16.10
N THR A 91 5.51 -1.04 15.66
CA THR A 91 4.61 -0.21 14.85
C THR A 91 4.23 1.07 15.61
N ASN A 92 3.90 0.97 16.90
CA ASN A 92 3.51 2.11 17.73
C ASN A 92 4.70 3.02 18.01
N ALA A 93 5.89 2.50 18.31
CA ALA A 93 7.10 3.32 18.48
C ALA A 93 7.47 4.12 17.22
N LEU A 94 7.21 3.55 16.02
CA LEU A 94 7.40 4.24 14.75
C LEU A 94 6.33 5.32 14.49
N LEU A 95 5.05 5.00 14.75
CA LEU A 95 3.92 5.92 14.58
C LEU A 95 3.97 7.10 15.56
N GLU A 96 4.27 6.84 16.83
CA GLU A 96 4.32 7.83 17.91
C GLU A 96 5.68 8.56 17.99
N ARG A 97 6.66 8.17 17.16
CA ARG A 97 8.05 8.67 17.18
C ARG A 97 8.70 8.56 18.58
N LYS A 98 8.62 7.35 19.17
CA LYS A 98 9.16 6.99 20.50
C LYS A 98 10.24 5.88 20.45
N GLY A 99 10.98 5.78 19.35
CA GLY A 99 12.21 4.97 19.27
C GLY A 99 13.43 5.68 19.86
N GLU A 100 14.61 5.08 19.68
CA GLU A 100 15.89 5.61 20.16
C GLU A 100 16.39 6.78 19.29
N ASP A 101 17.03 7.79 19.90
CA ASP A 101 17.65 8.86 19.11
C ASP A 101 18.95 8.37 18.43
N ILE A 102 18.97 8.40 17.09
CA ILE A 102 20.06 7.84 16.29
C ILE A 102 20.88 8.89 15.52
N ALA A 103 22.12 8.53 15.16
CA ALA A 103 22.85 9.19 14.08
C ALA A 103 22.89 8.31 12.80
N MET A 104 22.89 8.97 11.65
CA MET A 104 23.03 8.34 10.34
C MET A 104 24.43 8.58 9.79
N ILE A 105 25.09 7.52 9.32
CA ILE A 105 26.44 7.55 8.76
C ILE A 105 26.35 7.21 7.26
N VAL A 106 26.81 8.12 6.40
CA VAL A 106 26.69 8.01 4.93
C VAL A 106 27.95 8.39 4.19
N THR A 107 28.03 8.00 2.92
CA THR A 107 29.02 8.52 1.96
C THR A 107 28.93 10.04 1.84
N LYS A 108 30.07 10.72 1.81
CA LYS A 108 30.14 12.17 1.58
C LYS A 108 29.50 12.61 0.26
N GLY A 109 28.76 13.72 0.33
CA GLY A 109 27.88 14.23 -0.72
C GLY A 109 26.45 13.69 -0.66
N PHE A 110 26.12 12.82 0.30
CA PHE A 110 24.81 12.15 0.41
C PHE A 110 24.09 12.43 1.74
N LYS A 111 24.56 13.39 2.55
CA LYS A 111 23.93 13.77 3.83
C LYS A 111 22.41 13.97 3.79
N ASP A 112 21.89 14.55 2.70
CA ASP A 112 20.48 14.93 2.58
C ASP A 112 19.62 13.83 1.89
N CYS A 113 20.18 12.64 1.62
CA CYS A 113 19.51 11.63 0.79
C CYS A 113 18.13 11.17 1.32
N LEU A 114 17.93 11.11 2.64
CA LEU A 114 16.62 10.80 3.23
C LEU A 114 15.72 12.02 3.41
N GLU A 115 16.26 13.24 3.46
CA GLU A 115 15.45 14.48 3.50
C GLU A 115 14.90 14.85 2.10
N ILE A 116 15.62 14.42 1.05
CA ILE A 116 15.16 14.44 -0.35
C ILE A 116 14.24 13.24 -0.62
N GLY A 117 14.59 12.07 -0.07
CA GLY A 117 13.86 10.82 -0.25
C GLY A 117 13.76 10.43 -1.72
N ASN A 118 12.54 10.17 -2.19
CA ASN A 118 12.20 9.90 -3.59
C ASN A 118 11.46 11.08 -4.26
N GLN A 119 11.42 12.26 -3.63
CA GLN A 119 10.64 13.44 -4.08
C GLN A 119 9.13 13.20 -4.28
N SER A 120 8.58 12.07 -3.80
CA SER A 120 7.14 11.80 -3.91
C SER A 120 6.32 12.80 -3.11
N ARG A 121 5.16 13.19 -3.65
CA ARG A 121 4.20 14.10 -3.02
C ARG A 121 2.85 13.39 -2.95
N PRO A 122 2.55 12.64 -1.87
CA PRO A 122 1.33 11.83 -1.78
C PRO A 122 0.05 12.64 -2.04
N ASN A 123 0.00 13.87 -1.52
CA ASN A 123 -1.07 14.84 -1.78
C ASN A 123 -0.59 15.86 -2.82
N ILE A 124 -0.69 15.53 -4.12
CA ILE A 124 -0.17 16.37 -5.21
C ILE A 124 -0.81 17.77 -5.33
N PHE A 125 -1.87 18.07 -4.58
CA PHE A 125 -2.58 19.36 -4.61
C PHE A 125 -2.41 20.19 -3.32
N ASP A 126 -1.80 19.66 -2.26
CA ASP A 126 -1.61 20.41 -0.99
C ASP A 126 -0.60 21.54 -1.18
N LEU A 127 -1.06 22.81 -1.20
CA LEU A 127 -0.18 23.98 -1.35
C LEU A 127 0.89 24.07 -0.24
N ALA A 128 0.57 23.61 0.96
CA ALA A 128 1.49 23.55 2.11
C ALA A 128 2.02 22.11 2.30
N ILE A 129 2.97 21.71 1.45
CA ILE A 129 3.57 20.36 1.48
C ILE A 129 4.22 20.08 2.83
N LYS A 130 3.78 19.03 3.51
CA LYS A 130 4.47 18.47 4.69
C LYS A 130 5.40 17.36 4.23
N LYS A 131 6.72 17.58 4.32
CA LYS A 131 7.71 16.51 4.13
C LYS A 131 7.57 15.47 5.27
N PRO A 132 7.75 14.17 5.00
CA PRO A 132 7.91 13.16 6.06
C PRO A 132 9.11 13.49 6.96
N GLU A 133 8.97 13.28 8.27
CA GLU A 133 10.08 13.47 9.21
C GLU A 133 11.06 12.28 9.15
N VAL A 134 12.37 12.59 9.14
CA VAL A 134 13.45 11.61 9.25
C VAL A 134 13.58 11.07 10.68
N LEU A 135 14.19 9.88 10.84
CA LEU A 135 14.36 9.23 12.15
C LEU A 135 15.65 9.65 12.89
N TYR A 136 16.66 10.15 12.18
CA TYR A 136 17.95 10.53 12.78
C TYR A 136 17.94 11.95 13.33
N LYS A 137 18.79 12.21 14.33
CA LYS A 137 19.06 13.55 14.88
C LYS A 137 20.30 14.21 14.28
N ARG A 138 21.23 13.41 13.74
CA ARG A 138 22.52 13.87 13.20
C ARG A 138 22.93 13.01 12.02
N VAL A 139 23.54 13.61 11.01
CA VAL A 139 24.19 12.91 9.90
C VAL A 139 25.71 13.11 9.98
N VAL A 140 26.47 12.06 9.67
CA VAL A 140 27.92 12.10 9.53
C VAL A 140 28.30 11.60 8.14
N GLU A 141 29.07 12.40 7.43
CA GLU A 141 29.63 12.05 6.13
C GLU A 141 31.03 11.46 6.28
N ILE A 142 31.23 10.25 5.76
CA ILE A 142 32.54 9.60 5.66
C ILE A 142 33.14 9.91 4.29
N ASP A 143 34.45 10.19 4.26
CA ASP A 143 35.17 10.56 3.03
C ASP A 143 35.62 9.29 2.28
N GLU A 144 34.69 8.43 1.88
CA GLU A 144 34.94 7.26 1.03
C GLU A 144 34.17 7.33 -0.29
N ARG A 145 34.58 6.53 -1.28
CA ARG A 145 33.85 6.40 -2.55
C ARG A 145 34.21 5.12 -3.30
N VAL A 146 33.17 4.42 -3.75
CA VAL A 146 33.26 3.34 -4.74
C VAL A 146 32.24 3.58 -5.85
N THR A 147 32.42 2.94 -7.01
CA THR A 147 31.48 2.92 -8.13
C THR A 147 31.49 1.54 -8.79
N LEU A 148 30.43 1.21 -9.52
CA LEU A 148 30.51 0.15 -10.53
C LEU A 148 31.39 0.66 -11.70
N GLU A 149 32.20 -0.23 -12.27
CA GLU A 149 33.02 0.05 -13.45
C GLU A 149 32.19 -0.02 -14.75
N ASP A 150 31.33 -1.04 -14.84
CA ASP A 150 30.40 -1.24 -15.94
C ASP A 150 29.07 -0.51 -15.67
N TYR A 151 28.34 -0.15 -16.72
CA TYR A 151 27.04 0.55 -16.63
C TYR A 151 25.99 -0.08 -17.54
N ALA A 152 24.73 -0.11 -17.08
CA ALA A 152 23.65 -0.88 -17.71
C ALA A 152 23.29 -0.44 -19.14
N GLU A 153 23.50 0.84 -19.46
CA GLU A 153 23.19 1.47 -20.75
C GLU A 153 24.36 1.45 -21.75
N ASP A 154 25.41 0.63 -21.52
CA ASP A 154 26.42 0.41 -22.56
C ASP A 154 25.79 -0.31 -23.76
N PRO A 155 25.69 0.33 -24.95
CA PRO A 155 25.11 -0.29 -26.14
C PRO A 155 25.96 -1.47 -26.64
N THR A 156 27.26 -1.49 -26.31
CA THR A 156 28.20 -2.57 -26.65
C THR A 156 28.26 -3.68 -25.60
N ARG A 157 27.63 -3.48 -24.44
CA ARG A 157 27.41 -4.51 -23.39
C ARG A 157 28.71 -5.12 -22.85
N ASN A 158 29.76 -4.32 -22.68
CA ASN A 158 31.00 -4.80 -22.09
C ASN A 158 30.79 -5.26 -20.64
N THR A 159 31.69 -6.11 -20.15
CA THR A 159 31.72 -6.54 -18.75
C THR A 159 33.18 -6.67 -18.35
N THR A 160 33.57 -5.98 -17.28
CA THR A 160 34.94 -5.91 -16.83
C THR A 160 35.26 -7.06 -15.87
N GLU A 161 36.31 -7.82 -16.15
CA GLU A 161 36.79 -8.85 -15.23
C GLU A 161 37.62 -8.23 -14.09
N ALA A 162 37.32 -8.62 -12.86
CA ALA A 162 38.07 -8.23 -11.66
C ALA A 162 38.32 -9.44 -10.74
N LYS A 163 39.40 -9.38 -9.95
CA LYS A 163 39.74 -10.41 -8.96
C LYS A 163 38.86 -10.30 -7.73
N ALA A 164 38.61 -11.42 -7.04
CA ALA A 164 37.93 -11.39 -5.74
C ALA A 164 38.72 -10.54 -4.74
N ILE A 165 38.03 -9.84 -3.82
CA ILE A 165 38.65 -8.91 -2.86
C ILE A 165 39.78 -9.58 -2.04
N LYS A 166 39.62 -10.87 -1.69
CA LYS A 166 40.64 -11.66 -0.97
C LYS A 166 41.90 -11.96 -1.79
N GLU A 167 41.84 -11.85 -3.11
CA GLU A 167 42.91 -12.17 -4.07
C GLU A 167 43.54 -10.92 -4.71
N ALA A 168 42.84 -9.79 -4.64
CA ALA A 168 43.26 -8.54 -5.26
C ALA A 168 44.37 -7.82 -4.48
N GLY A 169 44.41 -7.98 -3.14
CA GLY A 169 45.32 -7.28 -2.24
C GLY A 169 44.73 -5.96 -1.72
N GLU A 170 45.31 -5.42 -0.65
CA GLU A 170 44.78 -4.24 0.07
C GLU A 170 44.82 -2.95 -0.78
N ASP A 171 45.80 -2.83 -1.67
CA ASP A 171 45.99 -1.66 -2.53
C ASP A 171 45.15 -1.68 -3.83
N ALA A 172 44.38 -2.74 -4.09
CA ALA A 172 43.67 -2.89 -5.38
C ALA A 172 42.59 -1.82 -5.62
N GLU A 173 42.72 -1.06 -6.71
CA GLU A 173 41.73 -0.05 -7.14
C GLU A 173 40.49 -0.65 -7.81
N LEU A 174 40.58 -1.88 -8.32
CA LEU A 174 39.49 -2.58 -9.00
C LEU A 174 39.35 -4.00 -8.42
N VAL A 175 38.15 -4.33 -7.97
CA VAL A 175 37.85 -5.60 -7.29
C VAL A 175 36.49 -6.15 -7.72
N LYS A 176 36.29 -7.45 -7.59
CA LYS A 176 34.97 -8.08 -7.80
C LYS A 176 34.14 -7.96 -6.53
N GLY A 177 33.03 -7.24 -6.62
CA GLY A 177 32.05 -7.11 -5.54
C GLY A 177 31.26 -8.40 -5.30
N LEU A 178 30.49 -8.44 -4.21
CA LEU A 178 29.67 -9.60 -3.84
C LEU A 178 28.60 -9.95 -4.89
N SER A 179 28.06 -8.95 -5.60
CA SER A 179 27.14 -9.14 -6.73
C SER A 179 27.78 -9.81 -7.96
N GLY A 180 29.12 -9.91 -7.99
CA GLY A 180 29.89 -10.39 -9.13
C GLY A 180 30.35 -9.30 -10.11
N GLU A 181 29.88 -8.06 -9.92
CA GLU A 181 30.25 -6.88 -10.73
C GLU A 181 31.66 -6.37 -10.39
N ALA A 182 32.31 -5.71 -11.36
CA ALA A 182 33.55 -4.98 -11.10
C ALA A 182 33.26 -3.66 -10.37
N VAL A 183 33.85 -3.51 -9.18
CA VAL A 183 33.75 -2.32 -8.33
C VAL A 183 35.09 -1.60 -8.35
N ARG A 184 35.07 -0.32 -8.75
CA ARG A 184 36.21 0.58 -8.66
C ARG A 184 36.18 1.35 -7.34
N ILE A 185 37.31 1.34 -6.64
CA ILE A 185 37.52 2.05 -5.39
C ILE A 185 38.17 3.40 -5.70
N LEU A 186 37.35 4.45 -5.65
CA LEU A 186 37.77 5.83 -5.98
C LEU A 186 38.40 6.54 -4.77
N LYS A 187 37.99 6.17 -3.55
CA LYS A 187 38.49 6.73 -2.30
C LYS A 187 38.29 5.75 -1.14
N ARG A 188 39.36 5.45 -0.41
CA ARG A 188 39.31 4.69 0.85
C ARG A 188 39.06 5.63 2.04
N PRO A 189 38.30 5.21 3.06
CA PRO A 189 38.11 5.98 4.28
C PRO A 189 39.38 5.98 5.15
N ASP A 190 39.53 7.02 5.97
CA ASP A 190 40.58 7.12 6.98
C ASP A 190 40.09 6.60 8.35
N HIS A 191 40.86 5.71 8.98
CA HIS A 191 40.49 5.03 10.23
C HIS A 191 40.41 6.00 11.44
N GLU A 192 41.37 6.90 11.57
CA GLU A 192 41.42 7.84 12.70
C GLU A 192 40.36 8.94 12.54
N GLN A 193 40.10 9.36 11.29
CA GLN A 193 39.02 10.27 10.97
C GLN A 193 37.65 9.66 11.31
N ILE A 194 37.36 8.40 10.91
CA ILE A 194 36.13 7.71 11.30
C ILE A 194 36.02 7.64 12.84
N ARG A 195 37.07 7.18 13.52
CA ARG A 195 37.06 7.05 14.99
C ARG A 195 36.73 8.38 15.67
N LYS A 196 37.36 9.47 15.23
CA LYS A 196 37.05 10.82 15.75
C LYS A 196 35.60 11.21 15.47
N GLN A 197 35.12 11.06 14.23
CA GLN A 197 33.75 11.42 13.86
C GLN A 197 32.70 10.63 14.64
N LEU A 198 32.94 9.34 14.90
CA LEU A 198 32.06 8.49 15.70
C LEU A 198 32.16 8.80 17.21
N GLN A 199 33.34 9.12 17.74
CA GLN A 199 33.49 9.57 19.13
C GLN A 199 32.71 10.88 19.35
N ASP A 200 32.82 11.84 18.43
CA ASP A 200 32.06 13.10 18.46
C ASP A 200 30.53 12.87 18.45
N VAL A 201 30.05 11.75 17.90
CA VAL A 201 28.63 11.33 17.95
C VAL A 201 28.29 10.70 19.31
N PHE A 202 29.12 9.74 19.76
CA PHE A 202 28.93 9.05 21.03
C PHE A 202 28.90 10.01 22.23
N ASP A 203 29.80 10.99 22.22
CA ASP A 203 29.94 12.02 23.26
C ASP A 203 28.78 13.03 23.24
N SER A 204 28.08 13.17 22.09
CA SER A 204 26.85 13.96 22.00
C SER A 204 25.60 13.26 22.58
N GLY A 205 25.77 12.05 23.12
CA GLY A 205 24.71 11.29 23.79
C GLY A 205 23.97 10.28 22.91
N LEU A 206 24.21 10.27 21.59
CA LEU A 206 23.60 9.32 20.67
C LEU A 206 24.29 7.96 20.80
N LYS A 207 23.54 6.92 21.20
CA LYS A 207 24.06 5.56 21.48
C LYS A 207 23.68 4.51 20.43
N SER A 208 22.86 4.86 19.46
CA SER A 208 22.56 4.02 18.30
C SER A 208 22.90 4.72 16.98
N ILE A 209 23.41 3.95 16.01
CA ILE A 209 23.74 4.46 14.67
C ILE A 209 23.26 3.55 13.55
N ALA A 210 22.93 4.15 12.41
CA ALA A 210 22.66 3.48 11.14
C ALA A 210 23.75 3.85 10.12
N VAL A 211 24.38 2.85 9.50
CA VAL A 211 25.46 3.04 8.51
C VAL A 211 24.97 2.57 7.14
N CYS A 212 24.90 3.48 6.15
CA CYS A 212 24.53 3.15 4.78
C CYS A 212 25.40 3.91 3.77
N LEU A 213 26.30 3.20 3.09
CA LEU A 213 27.22 3.76 2.11
C LEU A 213 26.78 3.42 0.68
N MET A 214 27.21 4.24 -0.28
CA MET A 214 27.02 4.00 -1.71
C MET A 214 27.66 2.66 -2.13
N HIS A 215 26.89 1.83 -2.82
CA HIS A 215 27.24 0.46 -3.22
C HIS A 215 27.66 -0.51 -2.10
N GLY A 216 27.36 -0.20 -0.82
CA GLY A 216 27.65 -1.09 0.32
C GLY A 216 27.12 -2.51 0.17
N TYR A 217 26.01 -2.69 -0.56
CA TYR A 217 25.42 -4.00 -0.89
C TYR A 217 26.36 -4.98 -1.63
N THR A 218 27.30 -4.45 -2.42
CA THR A 218 28.28 -5.26 -3.18
C THR A 218 29.71 -5.06 -2.68
N PHE A 219 30.00 -3.93 -2.03
CA PHE A 219 31.28 -3.63 -1.41
C PHE A 219 31.10 -3.27 0.09
N PRO A 220 30.88 -4.26 0.97
CA PRO A 220 30.56 -4.03 2.38
C PRO A 220 31.74 -3.56 3.25
N GLN A 221 32.97 -3.61 2.74
CA GLN A 221 34.19 -3.47 3.55
C GLN A 221 34.29 -2.12 4.29
N HIS A 222 33.82 -1.03 3.67
CA HIS A 222 33.82 0.28 4.31
C HIS A 222 32.75 0.38 5.43
N GLU A 223 31.57 -0.23 5.26
CA GLU A 223 30.55 -0.30 6.31
C GLU A 223 31.01 -1.17 7.50
N ALA A 224 31.59 -2.33 7.21
CA ALA A 224 32.13 -3.23 8.23
C ALA A 224 33.26 -2.59 9.07
N LEU A 225 34.10 -1.74 8.44
CA LEU A 225 35.12 -0.96 9.14
C LEU A 225 34.49 0.04 10.12
N ILE A 226 33.48 0.81 9.67
CA ILE A 226 32.75 1.77 10.52
C ILE A 226 32.07 1.04 11.69
N GLY A 227 31.41 -0.08 11.43
CA GLY A 227 30.76 -0.89 12.47
C GLY A 227 31.72 -1.42 13.53
N LYS A 228 32.91 -1.90 13.11
CA LYS A 228 33.97 -2.32 14.04
C LYS A 228 34.39 -1.18 14.96
N ILE A 229 34.64 0.02 14.41
CA ILE A 229 35.07 1.19 15.19
C ILE A 229 33.96 1.64 16.15
N ALA A 230 32.69 1.62 15.72
CA ALA A 230 31.55 1.94 16.58
C ALA A 230 31.43 0.97 17.77
N ASN A 231 31.57 -0.33 17.53
CA ASN A 231 31.57 -1.34 18.60
C ASN A 231 32.76 -1.16 19.56
N GLU A 232 33.93 -0.74 19.09
CA GLU A 232 35.09 -0.43 19.92
C GLU A 232 34.94 0.86 20.76
N ILE A 233 34.12 1.83 20.30
CA ILE A 233 33.76 3.04 21.06
C ILE A 233 32.69 2.73 22.13
N GLY A 234 31.85 1.72 21.89
CA GLY A 234 30.84 1.24 22.84
C GLY A 234 29.41 1.73 22.55
N PHE A 235 29.07 1.96 21.27
CA PHE A 235 27.68 2.17 20.86
C PHE A 235 26.79 0.97 21.27
N GLU A 236 25.57 1.23 21.75
CA GLU A 236 24.63 0.21 22.24
C GLU A 236 24.01 -0.60 21.11
N HIS A 237 23.83 0.02 19.93
CA HIS A 237 23.33 -0.65 18.73
C HIS A 237 23.90 -0.03 17.45
N VAL A 238 24.23 -0.88 16.48
CA VAL A 238 24.83 -0.48 15.20
C VAL A 238 24.13 -1.25 14.08
N SER A 239 23.40 -0.54 13.22
CA SER A 239 22.72 -1.12 12.07
C SER A 239 23.54 -0.92 10.80
N LEU A 240 24.10 -2.01 10.25
CA LEU A 240 24.88 -1.98 9.02
C LEU A 240 24.00 -2.35 7.82
N SER A 241 23.93 -1.46 6.82
CA SER A 241 22.95 -1.60 5.75
C SER A 241 23.16 -2.82 4.87
N HIS A 242 24.41 -3.23 4.64
CA HIS A 242 24.73 -4.43 3.88
C HIS A 242 24.40 -5.75 4.61
N GLU A 243 24.35 -5.76 5.95
CA GLU A 243 24.01 -6.95 6.74
C GLU A 243 22.49 -7.13 6.83
N LEU A 244 21.76 -6.03 7.03
CA LEU A 244 20.30 -6.03 7.02
C LEU A 244 19.75 -6.27 5.60
N MET A 245 20.35 -5.62 4.61
CA MET A 245 19.73 -5.33 3.32
C MET A 245 20.75 -5.19 2.17
N PRO A 246 21.32 -6.28 1.65
CA PRO A 246 22.27 -6.24 0.54
C PRO A 246 21.56 -6.02 -0.82
N MET A 247 20.83 -4.91 -0.98
CA MET A 247 20.15 -4.47 -2.21
C MET A 247 20.73 -3.17 -2.76
N ILE A 248 20.61 -2.93 -4.08
CA ILE A 248 21.22 -1.78 -4.76
C ILE A 248 20.67 -0.41 -4.30
N LYS A 249 19.36 -0.27 -4.10
CA LYS A 249 18.67 1.03 -3.91
C LYS A 249 19.12 1.72 -2.60
N LEU A 250 19.83 2.85 -2.71
CA LEU A 250 20.37 3.59 -1.55
C LEU A 250 19.29 4.04 -0.57
N VAL A 251 18.30 4.81 -1.04
CA VAL A 251 17.32 5.47 -0.16
C VAL A 251 16.52 4.44 0.64
N PRO A 252 15.90 3.39 0.06
CA PRO A 252 15.17 2.38 0.84
C PRO A 252 16.07 1.58 1.80
N ARG A 253 17.31 1.26 1.40
CA ARG A 253 18.30 0.60 2.25
C ARG A 253 18.73 1.48 3.45
N ALA A 254 18.93 2.77 3.21
CA ALA A 254 19.24 3.77 4.22
C ALA A 254 18.07 4.00 5.19
N THR A 255 16.83 4.10 4.68
CA THR A 255 15.63 4.21 5.51
C THR A 255 15.44 2.99 6.40
N SER A 256 15.67 1.78 5.87
CA SER A 256 15.55 0.53 6.62
C SER A 256 16.64 0.37 7.69
N ALA A 257 17.88 0.77 7.40
CA ALA A 257 18.95 0.80 8.40
C ALA A 257 18.65 1.82 9.53
N CYS A 258 18.08 2.99 9.19
CA CYS A 258 17.61 3.96 10.18
C CYS A 258 16.44 3.42 11.02
N ALA A 259 15.47 2.73 10.39
CA ALA A 259 14.33 2.13 11.09
C ALA A 259 14.77 1.03 12.07
N ASP A 260 15.71 0.16 11.68
CA ASP A 260 16.28 -0.83 12.58
C ASP A 260 17.02 -0.19 13.77
N ALA A 261 17.88 0.79 13.51
CA ALA A 261 18.61 1.50 14.57
C ALA A 261 17.69 2.22 15.55
N TYR A 262 16.59 2.78 15.05
CA TYR A 262 15.58 3.49 15.82
C TYR A 262 14.71 2.55 16.69
N LEU A 263 14.34 1.39 16.16
CA LEU A 263 13.35 0.50 16.79
C LEU A 263 13.96 -0.62 17.64
N THR A 264 15.09 -1.20 17.23
CA THR A 264 15.69 -2.36 17.91
C THR A 264 16.05 -2.08 19.38
N PRO A 265 16.62 -0.92 19.77
CA PRO A 265 16.88 -0.62 21.19
C PRO A 265 15.59 -0.53 22.04
N ALA A 266 14.52 0.04 21.50
CA ALA A 266 13.23 0.13 22.20
C ALA A 266 12.60 -1.25 22.43
N ILE A 267 12.74 -2.16 21.46
CA ILE A 267 12.23 -3.53 21.56
C ILE A 267 13.07 -4.37 22.52
N ARG A 268 14.40 -4.20 22.53
CA ARG A 268 15.26 -4.84 23.55
C ARG A 268 14.85 -4.38 24.96
N LYS A 269 14.65 -3.08 25.18
CA LYS A 269 14.14 -2.54 26.46
C LYS A 269 12.78 -3.15 26.85
N TYR A 270 11.89 -3.40 25.90
CA TYR A 270 10.61 -4.09 26.12
C TYR A 270 10.80 -5.57 26.50
N ILE A 271 11.63 -6.30 25.74
CA ILE A 271 11.98 -7.71 26.01
C ILE A 271 12.62 -7.85 27.39
N ASP A 272 13.61 -7.01 27.73
CA ASP A 272 14.27 -7.00 29.04
C ASP A 272 13.27 -6.73 30.19
N GLY A 273 12.24 -5.91 29.93
CA GLY A 273 11.14 -5.66 30.84
C GLY A 273 10.25 -6.89 31.03
N PHE A 274 9.86 -7.54 29.95
CA PHE A 274 9.06 -8.76 29.95
C PHE A 274 9.80 -9.93 30.61
N GLN A 275 11.09 -10.12 30.30
CA GLN A 275 11.93 -11.19 30.88
C GLN A 275 12.08 -11.07 32.41
N LYS A 276 12.08 -9.86 32.99
CA LYS A 276 12.06 -9.66 34.45
C LYS A 276 10.80 -10.19 35.14
N GLY A 277 9.74 -10.45 34.38
CA GLY A 277 8.49 -11.05 34.88
C GLY A 277 8.59 -12.55 35.20
N PHE A 278 9.74 -13.20 35.02
CA PHE A 278 9.92 -14.65 35.14
C PHE A 278 11.04 -15.02 36.13
N GLU A 279 10.93 -16.18 36.80
CA GLU A 279 11.95 -16.67 37.75
C GLU A 279 13.22 -17.24 37.08
N GLY A 280 13.21 -17.40 35.76
CA GLY A 280 14.32 -17.85 34.92
C GLY A 280 14.33 -17.12 33.59
N GLY A 281 15.44 -17.22 32.84
CA GLY A 281 15.57 -16.53 31.55
C GLY A 281 14.66 -17.10 30.46
N LEU A 282 14.26 -16.27 29.49
CA LEU A 282 13.57 -16.71 28.27
C LEU A 282 14.57 -16.87 27.11
N GLY A 283 14.19 -17.62 26.08
CA GLY A 283 14.95 -17.74 24.83
C GLY A 283 16.02 -18.84 24.83
N THR A 284 16.54 -19.13 23.63
CA THR A 284 17.48 -20.23 23.38
C THR A 284 18.76 -20.11 24.20
N ALA A 285 19.30 -18.90 24.39
CA ALA A 285 20.50 -18.70 25.21
C ALA A 285 20.26 -19.06 26.70
N SER A 286 19.07 -18.79 27.22
CA SER A 286 18.68 -19.10 28.61
C SER A 286 18.47 -20.60 28.81
N VAL A 287 17.75 -21.25 27.89
CA VAL A 287 17.51 -22.71 27.89
C VAL A 287 18.84 -23.49 27.91
N LYS A 288 19.84 -23.04 27.14
CA LYS A 288 21.18 -23.66 27.09
C LYS A 288 22.03 -23.43 28.35
N LYS A 289 21.92 -22.26 28.99
CA LYS A 289 22.73 -21.91 30.17
C LYS A 289 22.26 -22.57 31.46
N GLU A 290 20.97 -22.85 31.60
CA GLU A 290 20.34 -23.31 32.87
C GLU A 290 20.07 -24.82 32.94
N GLU A 291 20.69 -25.63 32.08
CA GLU A 291 20.49 -27.09 31.97
C GLU A 291 19.00 -27.52 31.98
N GLY A 292 18.15 -26.75 31.30
CA GLY A 292 16.76 -27.13 31.02
C GLY A 292 15.77 -27.13 32.20
N ALA A 293 16.16 -26.70 33.40
CA ALA A 293 15.24 -26.66 34.54
C ALA A 293 14.33 -25.41 34.52
N ARG A 294 14.87 -24.22 34.28
CA ARG A 294 14.18 -22.92 34.43
C ARG A 294 14.06 -22.05 33.17
N GLY A 295 14.86 -22.27 32.12
CA GLY A 295 14.67 -21.53 30.87
C GLY A 295 13.46 -22.03 30.06
N ALA A 296 12.61 -21.15 29.51
CA ALA A 296 11.52 -21.50 28.60
C ALA A 296 11.74 -20.91 27.20
N ARG A 297 11.25 -21.58 26.14
CA ARG A 297 11.30 -21.03 24.78
C ARG A 297 10.38 -19.82 24.67
N CYS A 298 10.87 -18.77 24.05
CA CYS A 298 10.07 -17.59 23.74
C CYS A 298 10.36 -17.15 22.31
N GLU A 299 9.32 -17.21 21.48
CA GLU A 299 9.40 -16.89 20.06
C GLU A 299 8.50 -15.70 19.73
N PHE A 300 9.02 -14.73 18.98
CA PHE A 300 8.27 -13.56 18.51
C PHE A 300 7.89 -13.72 17.04
N MET A 301 6.67 -13.31 16.70
CA MET A 301 6.19 -13.25 15.32
C MET A 301 6.92 -12.15 14.56
N GLN A 302 7.38 -12.45 13.34
CA GLN A 302 7.93 -11.48 12.41
C GLN A 302 6.88 -11.02 11.39
N SER A 303 7.15 -9.91 10.70
CA SER A 303 6.31 -9.38 9.62
C SER A 303 6.02 -10.39 8.50
N ASP A 304 6.87 -11.39 8.31
CA ASP A 304 6.84 -12.38 7.22
C ASP A 304 5.98 -13.63 7.52
N GLY A 305 5.31 -13.66 8.68
CA GLY A 305 4.50 -14.79 9.17
C GLY A 305 5.29 -15.89 9.87
N GLY A 306 6.62 -15.77 9.97
CA GLY A 306 7.48 -16.71 10.69
C GLY A 306 7.75 -16.29 12.12
N LEU A 307 7.84 -17.25 13.02
CA LEU A 307 8.36 -17.05 14.38
C LEU A 307 9.90 -16.99 14.37
N VAL A 308 10.47 -16.25 15.32
CA VAL A 308 11.92 -16.21 15.58
C VAL A 308 12.20 -16.17 17.08
N ASP A 309 13.33 -16.74 17.51
CA ASP A 309 13.75 -16.66 18.91
C ASP A 309 13.95 -15.21 19.39
N VAL A 310 13.51 -14.93 20.62
CA VAL A 310 13.60 -13.62 21.27
C VAL A 310 15.02 -13.01 21.27
N ASP A 311 16.07 -13.82 21.32
CA ASP A 311 17.47 -13.36 21.37
C ASP A 311 17.93 -12.66 20.07
N ILE A 312 17.24 -12.91 18.95
CA ILE A 312 17.60 -12.37 17.61
C ILE A 312 16.48 -11.56 16.95
N PHE A 313 15.40 -11.25 17.67
CA PHE A 313 14.30 -10.41 17.19
C PHE A 313 14.76 -8.95 17.00
N SER A 314 14.48 -8.35 15.83
CA SER A 314 14.87 -6.98 15.50
C SER A 314 13.68 -6.10 15.14
N GLY A 315 13.85 -4.78 15.29
CA GLY A 315 12.78 -3.82 15.11
C GLY A 315 12.31 -3.63 13.69
N LEU A 316 13.16 -3.89 12.70
CA LEU A 316 12.75 -3.89 11.29
C LEU A 316 11.73 -5.01 10.99
N ARG A 317 11.89 -6.18 11.64
CA ARG A 317 11.05 -7.37 11.43
C ARG A 317 9.87 -7.50 12.39
N ALA A 318 9.76 -6.61 13.37
CA ALA A 318 8.67 -6.59 14.34
C ALA A 318 7.42 -5.83 13.86
N ILE A 319 7.57 -5.03 12.80
CA ILE A 319 6.52 -4.15 12.23
C ILE A 319 5.40 -5.01 11.66
N LEU A 320 4.14 -4.74 12.03
CA LEU A 320 2.96 -5.54 11.67
C LEU A 320 2.99 -7.03 12.10
N SER A 321 3.80 -7.40 13.11
CA SER A 321 3.89 -8.78 13.60
C SER A 321 2.57 -9.34 14.17
N GLY A 322 1.74 -8.51 14.84
CA GLY A 322 0.42 -8.94 15.34
C GLY A 322 -0.51 -9.42 14.21
N PRO A 323 -0.86 -8.56 13.23
CA PRO A 323 -1.65 -8.93 12.06
C PRO A 323 -1.10 -10.12 11.27
N ALA A 324 0.23 -10.30 11.20
CA ALA A 324 0.85 -11.46 10.55
C ALA A 324 0.42 -12.81 11.18
N GLY A 325 0.22 -12.85 12.50
CA GLY A 325 -0.38 -14.00 13.18
C GLY A 325 -1.81 -14.28 12.70
N GLY A 326 -2.61 -13.24 12.47
CA GLY A 326 -3.96 -13.35 11.92
C GLY A 326 -3.97 -13.98 10.52
N VAL A 327 -3.00 -13.59 9.68
CA VAL A 327 -2.83 -14.15 8.34
C VAL A 327 -2.48 -15.64 8.38
N VAL A 328 -1.54 -16.04 9.26
CA VAL A 328 -1.21 -17.45 9.48
C VAL A 328 -2.44 -18.23 9.96
N GLY A 329 -3.21 -17.64 10.89
CA GLY A 329 -4.45 -18.20 11.44
C GLY A 329 -5.45 -18.56 10.33
N TYR A 330 -5.98 -17.57 9.61
CA TYR A 330 -7.02 -17.87 8.61
C TYR A 330 -6.51 -18.71 7.44
N ALA A 331 -5.25 -18.53 7.02
CA ALA A 331 -4.68 -19.31 5.93
C ALA A 331 -4.64 -20.81 6.26
N LEU A 332 -4.27 -21.18 7.50
CA LEU A 332 -4.18 -22.57 7.92
C LEU A 332 -5.53 -23.17 8.33
N THR A 333 -6.49 -22.38 8.81
CA THR A 333 -7.82 -22.88 9.21
C THR A 333 -8.84 -22.94 8.08
N SER A 334 -8.73 -22.07 7.07
CA SER A 334 -9.83 -21.78 6.15
C SER A 334 -9.55 -22.10 4.67
N TYR A 335 -8.30 -22.45 4.31
CA TYR A 335 -7.93 -22.92 2.97
C TYR A 335 -7.84 -24.46 2.91
N ASP A 336 -8.40 -25.07 1.85
CA ASP A 336 -8.23 -26.51 1.57
C ASP A 336 -7.35 -26.72 0.32
N PRO A 337 -6.17 -27.36 0.44
CA PRO A 337 -5.31 -27.71 -0.70
C PRO A 337 -5.96 -28.59 -1.78
N ARG A 338 -7.07 -29.29 -1.48
CA ARG A 338 -7.83 -30.13 -2.41
C ARG A 338 -8.71 -29.28 -3.34
N THR A 339 -9.47 -28.33 -2.79
CA THR A 339 -10.40 -27.48 -3.55
C THR A 339 -9.72 -26.24 -4.11
N LYS A 340 -8.63 -25.79 -3.47
CA LYS A 340 -7.81 -24.62 -3.85
C LYS A 340 -8.61 -23.32 -3.99
N THR A 341 -9.77 -23.24 -3.34
CA THR A 341 -10.58 -22.01 -3.29
C THR A 341 -9.80 -20.93 -2.54
N PRO A 342 -9.50 -19.78 -3.16
CA PRO A 342 -8.72 -18.74 -2.51
C PRO A 342 -9.53 -18.05 -1.41
N VAL A 343 -8.83 -17.53 -0.40
CA VAL A 343 -9.42 -16.94 0.80
C VAL A 343 -8.90 -15.52 0.97
N ILE A 344 -9.78 -14.59 1.30
CA ILE A 344 -9.46 -13.22 1.70
C ILE A 344 -9.57 -13.15 3.21
N GLY A 345 -8.50 -12.77 3.90
CA GLY A 345 -8.53 -12.48 5.33
C GLY A 345 -9.05 -11.07 5.59
N PHE A 346 -9.97 -10.95 6.53
CA PHE A 346 -10.56 -9.68 6.99
C PHE A 346 -10.56 -9.66 8.52
N ASP A 347 -9.52 -9.04 9.10
CA ASP A 347 -9.41 -8.78 10.54
C ASP A 347 -9.97 -7.40 10.85
N MET A 348 -11.04 -7.29 11.63
CA MET A 348 -11.56 -5.99 12.08
C MET A 348 -11.41 -5.85 13.60
N GLY A 349 -10.43 -5.03 14.00
CA GLY A 349 -10.12 -4.69 15.38
C GLY A 349 -10.82 -3.42 15.87
N GLY A 350 -10.36 -2.92 17.02
CA GLY A 350 -10.85 -1.67 17.63
C GLY A 350 -10.28 -0.39 17.01
N THR A 351 -9.14 -0.45 16.32
CA THR A 351 -8.45 0.74 15.77
C THR A 351 -8.35 0.72 14.24
N SER A 352 -8.16 -0.46 13.66
CA SER A 352 -7.93 -0.69 12.24
C SER A 352 -8.66 -1.94 11.75
N THR A 353 -8.67 -2.10 10.43
CA THR A 353 -8.96 -3.35 9.73
C THR A 353 -7.74 -3.74 8.93
N ASP A 354 -7.32 -5.00 9.04
CA ASP A 354 -6.17 -5.57 8.34
C ASP A 354 -6.66 -6.63 7.35
N VAL A 355 -6.34 -6.46 6.06
CA VAL A 355 -6.80 -7.37 5.00
C VAL A 355 -5.64 -7.97 4.20
N SER A 356 -5.82 -9.21 3.78
CA SER A 356 -4.81 -9.99 3.03
C SER A 356 -5.48 -11.08 2.19
N ARG A 357 -4.70 -11.83 1.40
CA ARG A 357 -5.19 -12.96 0.58
C ARG A 357 -4.26 -14.15 0.72
N TYR A 358 -4.86 -15.33 0.63
CA TYR A 358 -4.19 -16.61 0.53
C TYR A 358 -4.88 -17.46 -0.54
N GLY A 359 -4.23 -17.68 -1.68
CA GLY A 359 -4.88 -18.36 -2.83
C GLY A 359 -4.12 -19.51 -3.46
N GLU A 360 -2.79 -19.44 -3.46
CA GLU A 360 -1.94 -20.35 -4.24
C GLU A 360 -1.31 -21.46 -3.40
N GLY A 361 -1.83 -21.71 -2.19
CA GLY A 361 -1.21 -22.61 -1.21
C GLY A 361 0.09 -22.04 -0.64
N ARG A 362 0.27 -20.71 -0.73
CA ARG A 362 1.41 -19.94 -0.21
C ARG A 362 0.93 -18.57 0.26
N TYR A 363 1.70 -17.99 1.17
CA TYR A 363 1.54 -16.59 1.58
C TYR A 363 1.95 -15.64 0.44
N ASP A 364 1.21 -14.55 0.27
CA ASP A 364 1.59 -13.44 -0.59
C ASP A 364 2.50 -12.48 0.22
N HIS A 365 3.76 -12.33 -0.19
CA HIS A 365 4.75 -11.43 0.45
C HIS A 365 4.99 -10.15 -0.37
N VAL A 366 5.21 -9.05 0.35
CA VAL A 366 5.72 -7.77 -0.16
C VAL A 366 7.10 -7.49 0.43
N PHE A 367 7.96 -6.81 -0.34
CA PHE A 367 9.36 -6.53 0.03
C PHE A 367 9.64 -5.04 0.24
N GLU A 368 8.67 -4.18 -0.08
CA GLU A 368 8.72 -2.73 0.08
C GLU A 368 7.35 -2.26 0.59
N THR A 369 7.33 -1.67 1.78
CA THR A 369 6.13 -1.09 2.41
C THR A 369 6.45 0.30 2.96
N THR A 370 5.45 1.13 3.19
CA THR A 370 5.63 2.45 3.82
C THR A 370 4.75 2.58 5.04
N THR A 371 5.37 2.72 6.21
CA THR A 371 4.69 2.83 7.50
C THR A 371 5.11 4.14 8.16
N ALA A 372 4.16 4.96 8.63
CA ALA A 372 4.44 6.28 9.25
C ALA A 372 5.30 7.25 8.39
N GLY A 373 5.23 7.12 7.06
CA GLY A 373 6.06 7.89 6.11
C GLY A 373 7.49 7.36 5.94
N VAL A 374 7.82 6.22 6.54
CA VAL A 374 9.12 5.55 6.48
C VAL A 374 8.99 4.32 5.56
N THR A 375 9.68 4.35 4.42
CA THR A 375 9.72 3.22 3.48
C THR A 375 10.66 2.13 4.02
N ILE A 376 10.07 1.03 4.46
CA ILE A 376 10.76 -0.17 4.96
C ILE A 376 10.90 -1.14 3.80
N GLN A 377 12.09 -1.70 3.64
CA GLN A 377 12.28 -2.86 2.80
C GLN A 377 12.60 -4.05 3.71
N SER A 378 11.71 -5.02 3.68
CA SER A 378 11.81 -6.29 4.41
C SER A 378 10.79 -7.22 3.77
N PRO A 379 11.03 -8.54 3.75
CA PRO A 379 9.95 -9.50 3.57
C PRO A 379 8.88 -9.23 4.64
N GLN A 380 7.64 -9.00 4.20
CA GLN A 380 6.45 -8.85 5.03
C GLN A 380 5.29 -9.55 4.32
N LEU A 381 4.33 -10.08 5.08
CA LEU A 381 3.06 -10.51 4.50
C LEU A 381 2.34 -9.31 3.90
N ASP A 382 1.66 -9.53 2.78
CA ASP A 382 0.90 -8.50 2.08
C ASP A 382 -0.39 -8.15 2.84
N ILE A 383 -0.23 -7.32 3.86
CA ILE A 383 -1.29 -6.85 4.74
C ILE A 383 -1.56 -5.39 4.41
N ASN A 384 -2.79 -5.09 4.01
CA ASN A 384 -3.23 -3.73 3.78
C ASN A 384 -4.10 -3.29 4.97
N THR A 385 -3.53 -2.45 5.83
CA THR A 385 -4.22 -1.85 6.98
C THR A 385 -5.04 -0.63 6.54
N VAL A 386 -6.28 -0.52 7.00
CA VAL A 386 -7.12 0.68 6.87
C VAL A 386 -7.53 1.20 8.25
N ALA A 387 -7.54 2.53 8.40
CA ALA A 387 -7.92 3.26 9.61
C ALA A 387 -9.45 3.27 9.89
N ALA A 388 -10.11 2.14 9.60
CA ALA A 388 -11.50 1.85 9.88
C ALA A 388 -11.56 0.63 10.80
N GLY A 389 -11.94 0.82 12.06
CA GLY A 389 -12.15 -0.22 13.06
C GLY A 389 -13.22 0.21 14.05
N GLY A 390 -13.55 -0.60 15.05
CA GLY A 390 -14.67 -0.32 15.98
C GLY A 390 -14.65 1.09 16.59
N GLY A 391 -13.48 1.58 16.98
CA GLY A 391 -13.25 2.91 17.55
C GLY A 391 -13.04 4.05 16.54
N SER A 392 -13.14 3.83 15.23
CA SER A 392 -13.03 4.92 14.24
C SER A 392 -14.16 5.92 14.40
N ARG A 393 -13.81 7.20 14.47
CA ARG A 393 -14.73 8.29 14.83
C ARG A 393 -15.66 8.68 13.69
N LEU A 394 -16.88 9.08 14.04
CA LEU A 394 -17.93 9.46 13.08
C LEU A 394 -18.02 10.98 12.95
N PHE A 395 -18.05 11.50 11.73
CA PHE A 395 -18.16 12.93 11.44
C PHE A 395 -19.14 13.24 10.30
N PHE A 396 -19.82 14.37 10.39
CA PHE A 396 -20.56 14.96 9.27
C PHE A 396 -19.93 16.29 8.90
N LYS A 397 -19.53 16.44 7.62
CA LYS A 397 -18.83 17.62 7.08
C LYS A 397 -19.28 17.87 5.64
N ASN A 398 -19.65 19.10 5.30
CA ASN A 398 -20.02 19.55 3.95
C ASN A 398 -21.10 18.66 3.27
N GLY A 399 -22.09 18.18 4.03
CA GLY A 399 -23.13 17.30 3.51
C GLY A 399 -22.74 15.81 3.38
N LEU A 400 -21.50 15.45 3.70
CA LEU A 400 -20.96 14.09 3.56
C LEU A 400 -20.75 13.40 4.92
N PHE A 401 -21.00 12.09 4.93
CA PHE A 401 -20.67 11.18 6.03
C PHE A 401 -19.20 10.76 5.94
N VAL A 402 -18.44 10.94 7.02
CA VAL A 402 -17.00 10.62 7.09
C VAL A 402 -16.72 9.73 8.30
N VAL A 403 -15.94 8.67 8.10
CA VAL A 403 -15.55 7.70 9.12
C VAL A 403 -14.03 7.66 9.21
N GLY A 404 -13.47 7.95 10.39
CA GLY A 404 -12.03 8.06 10.59
C GLY A 404 -11.40 9.23 9.80
N PRO A 405 -10.06 9.22 9.63
CA PRO A 405 -9.10 8.20 10.08
C PRO A 405 -8.84 8.22 11.59
N GLU A 406 -9.32 9.23 12.34
CA GLU A 406 -9.12 9.31 13.78
C GLU A 406 -9.84 8.17 14.53
N SER A 407 -9.14 7.48 15.43
CA SER A 407 -9.69 6.45 16.32
C SER A 407 -9.76 6.94 17.77
N ALA A 408 -10.71 6.41 18.54
CA ALA A 408 -10.82 6.62 19.97
C ALA A 408 -9.96 5.64 20.82
N SER A 409 -9.38 4.61 20.19
CA SER A 409 -8.54 3.56 20.82
C SER A 409 -9.21 2.90 22.05
N ALA A 410 -8.44 2.46 23.06
CA ALA A 410 -8.99 1.91 24.31
C ALA A 410 -9.29 2.98 25.38
N HIS A 411 -8.69 4.18 25.25
CA HIS A 411 -8.87 5.29 26.18
C HIS A 411 -8.77 6.64 25.43
N PRO A 412 -9.79 7.52 25.46
CA PRO A 412 -11.08 7.33 26.15
C PRO A 412 -11.91 6.17 25.57
N GLY A 413 -11.69 5.78 24.31
CA GLY A 413 -12.50 4.75 23.62
C GLY A 413 -13.84 5.28 23.12
N PRO A 414 -14.69 4.41 22.53
CA PRO A 414 -16.08 4.69 22.18
C PRO A 414 -16.90 5.35 23.30
N ALA A 415 -17.95 6.09 22.96
CA ALA A 415 -18.82 6.72 23.95
C ALA A 415 -19.42 5.70 24.94
N CYS A 416 -19.81 4.52 24.43
CA CYS A 416 -20.31 3.41 25.23
C CYS A 416 -19.30 2.76 26.20
N TYR A 417 -18.02 3.14 26.22
CA TYR A 417 -16.99 2.57 27.13
C TYR A 417 -16.97 3.21 28.53
N ARG A 418 -17.92 4.12 28.84
CA ARG A 418 -18.05 4.81 30.16
C ARG A 418 -16.83 5.68 30.53
N LYS A 419 -16.15 6.24 29.52
CA LYS A 419 -14.87 6.95 29.64
C LYS A 419 -14.86 8.29 28.87
N ASP A 420 -16.02 8.91 28.68
CA ASP A 420 -16.23 10.20 27.97
C ASP A 420 -15.71 10.21 26.51
N GLY A 421 -15.98 9.12 25.80
CA GLY A 421 -15.60 8.91 24.40
C GLY A 421 -16.46 9.63 23.34
N PRO A 422 -15.94 9.83 22.11
CA PRO A 422 -16.73 10.29 20.97
C PRO A 422 -17.59 9.17 20.35
N LEU A 423 -18.49 9.52 19.43
CA LEU A 423 -19.18 8.52 18.58
C LEU A 423 -18.21 7.77 17.67
N THR A 424 -18.38 6.45 17.60
CA THR A 424 -17.57 5.50 16.82
C THR A 424 -18.43 4.45 16.10
N ILE A 425 -17.80 3.59 15.27
CA ILE A 425 -18.48 2.44 14.64
C ILE A 425 -19.09 1.50 15.69
N THR A 426 -18.42 1.26 16.83
CA THR A 426 -18.94 0.46 17.94
C THR A 426 -20.22 1.08 18.52
N ASP A 427 -20.28 2.40 18.66
CA ASP A 427 -21.49 3.10 19.08
C ASP A 427 -22.62 2.94 18.04
N ALA A 428 -22.32 2.99 16.74
CA ALA A 428 -23.30 2.75 15.68
C ALA A 428 -23.86 1.32 15.71
N ASN A 429 -23.01 0.30 15.84
CA ASN A 429 -23.48 -1.09 15.95
C ASN A 429 -24.29 -1.32 17.24
N LEU A 430 -23.91 -0.71 18.36
CA LEU A 430 -24.68 -0.78 19.60
C LEU A 430 -26.06 -0.10 19.45
N PHE A 431 -26.09 1.13 18.93
CA PHE A 431 -27.33 1.89 18.72
C PHE A 431 -28.31 1.18 17.79
N LEU A 432 -27.82 0.61 16.69
CA LEU A 432 -28.61 -0.16 15.72
C LEU A 432 -29.02 -1.56 16.23
N GLY A 433 -28.62 -1.95 17.44
CA GLY A 433 -28.91 -3.27 18.04
C GLY A 433 -28.07 -4.43 17.48
N ARG A 434 -27.07 -4.14 16.65
CA ARG A 434 -26.16 -5.11 16.01
C ARG A 434 -25.09 -5.66 16.97
N LEU A 435 -24.86 -4.95 18.09
CA LEU A 435 -24.00 -5.36 19.19
C LEU A 435 -24.81 -5.46 20.49
N LEU A 436 -24.63 -6.54 21.25
CA LEU A 436 -25.42 -6.84 22.45
C LEU A 436 -24.58 -6.69 23.73
N PRO A 437 -24.93 -5.79 24.67
CA PRO A 437 -24.16 -5.59 25.91
C PRO A 437 -23.96 -6.84 26.76
N ASP A 438 -24.95 -7.75 26.80
CA ASP A 438 -24.90 -8.97 27.62
C ASP A 438 -23.80 -9.96 27.20
N PHE A 439 -23.37 -9.90 25.94
CA PHE A 439 -22.33 -10.75 25.37
C PHE A 439 -20.95 -10.08 25.32
N PHE A 440 -20.87 -8.80 25.70
CA PHE A 440 -19.61 -8.08 25.74
C PHE A 440 -18.91 -8.30 27.09
N PRO A 441 -17.57 -8.50 27.13
CA PRO A 441 -16.83 -8.57 28.38
C PRO A 441 -17.13 -7.40 29.33
N LYS A 442 -17.48 -7.74 30.58
CA LYS A 442 -17.68 -6.75 31.65
C LYS A 442 -16.32 -6.34 32.21
N ILE A 443 -15.68 -5.40 31.51
CA ILE A 443 -14.33 -4.88 31.80
C ILE A 443 -14.30 -3.34 31.75
N PHE A 444 -15.47 -2.71 31.85
CA PHE A 444 -15.63 -1.26 31.91
C PHE A 444 -15.99 -0.80 33.33
N GLY A 445 -16.24 0.51 33.48
CA GLY A 445 -16.52 1.10 34.78
C GLY A 445 -15.25 1.30 35.60
N LYS A 446 -15.42 1.52 36.91
CA LYS A 446 -14.30 1.81 37.83
C LYS A 446 -13.62 0.58 38.41
N ASN A 447 -14.25 -0.61 38.37
CA ASN A 447 -13.75 -1.83 39.00
C ASN A 447 -13.54 -3.01 38.03
N GLU A 448 -13.48 -2.75 36.71
CA GLU A 448 -13.48 -3.80 35.65
C GLU A 448 -14.68 -4.77 35.75
N ASP A 449 -15.90 -4.28 36.06
CA ASP A 449 -17.10 -5.12 36.27
C ASP A 449 -18.39 -4.62 35.57
N GLU A 450 -18.35 -3.48 34.89
CA GLU A 450 -19.48 -2.92 34.12
C GLU A 450 -19.44 -3.32 32.63
N GLY A 451 -20.62 -3.38 32.00
CA GLY A 451 -20.78 -3.56 30.55
C GLY A 451 -20.83 -2.22 29.78
N LEU A 452 -21.16 -2.27 28.49
CA LEU A 452 -21.32 -1.07 27.65
C LEU A 452 -22.43 -0.12 28.15
N ASP A 453 -22.40 1.15 27.71
CA ASP A 453 -23.45 2.14 27.97
C ASP A 453 -24.21 2.54 26.68
N PRO A 454 -25.44 2.01 26.46
CA PRO A 454 -26.25 2.34 25.28
C PRO A 454 -26.81 3.77 25.27
N GLU A 455 -27.08 4.36 26.44
CA GLU A 455 -27.69 5.71 26.52
C GLU A 455 -26.67 6.80 26.16
N ALA A 456 -25.38 6.58 26.47
CA ALA A 456 -24.28 7.43 26.01
C ALA A 456 -24.23 7.54 24.47
N SER A 457 -24.26 6.40 23.76
CA SER A 457 -24.26 6.37 22.30
C SER A 457 -25.53 7.00 21.71
N LYS A 458 -26.70 6.66 22.27
CA LYS A 458 -28.00 7.18 21.80
C LYS A 458 -28.10 8.70 21.87
N LYS A 459 -27.75 9.30 23.01
CA LYS A 459 -27.79 10.75 23.19
C LYS A 459 -26.97 11.48 22.13
N LEU A 460 -25.75 11.01 21.85
CA LEU A 460 -24.88 11.65 20.87
C LEU A 460 -25.38 11.47 19.42
N PHE A 461 -26.04 10.36 19.08
CA PHE A 461 -26.67 10.20 17.76
C PHE A 461 -27.88 11.11 17.56
N GLU A 462 -28.69 11.32 18.60
CA GLU A 462 -29.82 12.28 18.57
C GLU A 462 -29.33 13.72 18.35
N GLU A 463 -28.23 14.12 19.03
CA GLU A 463 -27.55 15.40 18.83
C GLU A 463 -26.99 15.55 17.41
N LEU A 464 -26.31 14.52 16.89
CA LEU A 464 -25.71 14.54 15.55
C LEU A 464 -26.79 14.59 14.44
N THR A 465 -27.86 13.83 14.58
CA THR A 465 -28.98 13.81 13.62
C THR A 465 -29.66 15.17 13.55
N THR A 466 -29.89 15.80 14.71
CA THR A 466 -30.44 17.16 14.80
C THR A 466 -29.59 18.17 14.02
N LYS A 467 -28.26 18.01 14.03
CA LYS A 467 -27.34 18.85 13.25
C LYS A 467 -27.43 18.55 11.75
N ILE A 468 -27.46 17.27 11.34
CA ILE A 468 -27.53 16.86 9.93
C ILE A 468 -28.79 17.42 9.25
N ASN A 469 -29.96 17.29 9.88
CA ASN A 469 -31.23 17.75 9.29
C ASN A 469 -31.35 19.29 9.25
N GLN A 470 -30.50 20.02 9.99
CA GLN A 470 -30.39 21.49 9.85
C GLN A 470 -29.54 21.90 8.65
N GLU A 471 -28.55 21.09 8.26
CA GLU A 471 -27.66 21.34 7.13
C GLU A 471 -28.27 20.85 5.79
N VAL A 472 -28.94 19.69 5.79
CA VAL A 472 -29.55 19.06 4.60
C VAL A 472 -31.06 19.34 4.51
N LYS A 473 -31.43 20.47 3.90
CA LYS A 473 -32.82 20.98 3.90
C LYS A 473 -33.87 20.10 3.19
N ASP A 474 -33.45 19.19 2.32
CA ASP A 474 -34.33 18.41 1.45
C ASP A 474 -34.52 16.94 1.89
N LYS A 475 -33.93 16.52 3.03
CA LYS A 475 -34.13 15.20 3.64
C LYS A 475 -34.14 15.28 5.18
N ASP A 476 -35.23 14.85 5.78
CA ASP A 476 -35.34 14.64 7.23
C ASP A 476 -34.93 13.19 7.55
N MET A 477 -33.71 12.99 8.04
CA MET A 477 -33.16 11.66 8.36
C MET A 477 -33.43 11.27 9.81
N SER A 478 -33.76 10.00 10.05
CA SER A 478 -33.81 9.44 11.40
C SER A 478 -32.42 9.11 11.95
N ALA A 479 -32.29 9.01 13.28
CA ALA A 479 -31.04 8.63 13.92
C ALA A 479 -30.56 7.23 13.51
N ASP A 480 -31.50 6.31 13.23
CA ASP A 480 -31.18 4.99 12.68
C ASP A 480 -30.58 5.08 11.27
N GLU A 481 -31.12 5.92 10.39
CA GLU A 481 -30.58 6.14 9.04
C GLU A 481 -29.20 6.83 9.08
N VAL A 482 -28.99 7.76 10.01
CA VAL A 482 -27.69 8.40 10.23
C VAL A 482 -26.65 7.38 10.69
N ALA A 483 -26.95 6.59 11.74
CA ALA A 483 -26.05 5.55 12.23
C ALA A 483 -25.79 4.46 11.18
N TYR A 484 -26.81 4.02 10.43
CA TYR A 484 -26.65 3.03 9.36
C TYR A 484 -25.89 3.59 8.15
N GLY A 485 -26.03 4.88 7.85
CA GLY A 485 -25.22 5.59 6.86
C GLY A 485 -23.73 5.51 7.16
N PHE A 486 -23.34 5.74 8.42
CA PHE A 486 -21.96 5.54 8.86
C PHE A 486 -21.46 4.10 8.72
N ILE A 487 -22.30 3.09 9.02
CA ILE A 487 -21.96 1.68 8.79
C ILE A 487 -21.72 1.40 7.29
N LYS A 488 -22.56 1.94 6.39
CA LYS A 488 -22.35 1.80 4.93
C LYS A 488 -21.03 2.41 4.47
N ILE A 489 -20.71 3.63 4.90
CA ILE A 489 -19.45 4.30 4.55
C ILE A 489 -18.24 3.56 5.13
N ALA A 490 -18.33 3.04 6.36
CA ALA A 490 -17.28 2.21 6.93
C ALA A 490 -17.05 0.95 6.08
N ASN A 491 -18.12 0.25 5.70
CA ASN A 491 -18.03 -0.96 4.88
C ASN A 491 -17.36 -0.68 3.54
N GLU A 492 -17.81 0.33 2.79
CA GLU A 492 -17.20 0.68 1.49
C GLU A 492 -15.81 1.32 1.61
N THR A 493 -15.41 1.78 2.81
CA THR A 493 -14.01 2.14 3.09
C THR A 493 -13.14 0.89 3.27
N MET A 494 -13.69 -0.15 3.91
CA MET A 494 -13.01 -1.43 4.15
C MET A 494 -12.96 -2.36 2.92
N THR A 495 -13.83 -2.20 1.92
CA THR A 495 -13.76 -2.97 0.65
C THR A 495 -12.60 -2.53 -0.26
N ARG A 496 -12.21 -1.25 -0.22
CA ARG A 496 -11.11 -0.67 -1.04
C ARG A 496 -9.79 -1.43 -0.95
N PRO A 497 -9.20 -1.69 0.24
CA PRO A 497 -7.94 -2.42 0.34
C PRO A 497 -8.07 -3.86 -0.18
N ILE A 498 -9.22 -4.50 0.01
CA ILE A 498 -9.49 -5.85 -0.49
C ILE A 498 -9.45 -5.85 -2.02
N ARG A 499 -10.15 -4.91 -2.68
CA ARG A 499 -10.12 -4.74 -4.15
C ARG A 499 -8.72 -4.39 -4.68
N SER A 500 -7.96 -3.57 -3.95
CA SER A 500 -6.56 -3.27 -4.26
C SER A 500 -5.67 -4.52 -4.19
N LEU A 501 -5.92 -5.41 -3.25
CA LEU A 501 -5.12 -6.62 -3.05
C LEU A 501 -5.54 -7.76 -4.01
N THR A 502 -6.78 -7.75 -4.50
CA THR A 502 -7.36 -8.77 -5.40
C THR A 502 -7.48 -8.31 -6.86
N GLU A 503 -8.46 -7.46 -7.17
CA GLU A 503 -8.80 -7.00 -8.53
C GLU A 503 -7.60 -6.33 -9.22
N ALA A 504 -6.82 -5.52 -8.49
CA ALA A 504 -5.64 -4.86 -9.03
C ALA A 504 -4.51 -5.82 -9.43
N ARG A 505 -4.49 -7.02 -8.86
CA ARG A 505 -3.59 -8.12 -9.25
C ARG A 505 -4.21 -9.05 -10.30
N GLY A 506 -5.45 -8.80 -10.72
CA GLY A 506 -6.17 -9.61 -11.71
C GLY A 506 -6.92 -10.79 -11.11
N HIS A 507 -7.16 -10.79 -9.80
CA HIS A 507 -7.99 -11.80 -9.14
C HIS A 507 -9.43 -11.32 -9.01
N ASP A 508 -10.37 -12.16 -9.42
CA ASP A 508 -11.81 -11.97 -9.29
C ASP A 508 -12.25 -12.32 -7.85
N THR A 509 -12.83 -11.36 -7.13
CA THR A 509 -13.25 -11.50 -5.73
C THR A 509 -14.39 -12.50 -5.55
N SER A 510 -15.29 -12.65 -6.52
CA SER A 510 -16.44 -13.57 -6.43
C SER A 510 -16.03 -15.04 -6.30
N LYS A 511 -14.81 -15.36 -6.73
CA LYS A 511 -14.20 -16.70 -6.64
C LYS A 511 -13.50 -16.97 -5.30
N HIS A 512 -13.50 -16.02 -4.37
CA HIS A 512 -12.89 -16.17 -3.04
C HIS A 512 -13.94 -16.52 -1.99
N ARG A 513 -13.47 -17.08 -0.87
CA ARG A 513 -14.18 -17.04 0.41
C ARG A 513 -13.67 -15.88 1.25
N LEU A 514 -14.53 -15.27 2.06
CA LEU A 514 -14.12 -14.24 3.03
C LEU A 514 -13.90 -14.92 4.39
N ALA A 515 -12.65 -15.01 4.86
CA ALA A 515 -12.37 -15.42 6.24
C ALA A 515 -12.38 -14.18 7.14
N THR A 516 -13.41 -14.09 7.98
CA THR A 516 -13.66 -12.92 8.82
C THR A 516 -13.29 -13.19 10.27
N PHE A 517 -12.48 -12.30 10.84
CA PHE A 517 -11.99 -12.37 12.21
C PHE A 517 -11.77 -10.98 12.82
N GLY A 518 -11.21 -10.94 14.03
CA GLY A 518 -11.19 -9.74 14.87
C GLY A 518 -12.53 -9.52 15.58
N GLY A 519 -12.49 -8.83 16.73
CA GLY A 519 -13.66 -8.68 17.62
C GLY A 519 -14.86 -7.95 17.01
N ALA A 520 -14.67 -7.18 15.93
CA ALA A 520 -15.74 -6.49 15.21
C ALA A 520 -16.11 -7.13 13.86
N GLY A 521 -15.29 -8.05 13.32
CA GLY A 521 -15.43 -8.53 11.94
C GLY A 521 -16.80 -9.15 11.64
N GLY A 522 -17.28 -10.01 12.54
CA GLY A 522 -18.59 -10.68 12.43
C GLY A 522 -19.80 -9.74 12.34
N GLN A 523 -19.66 -8.47 12.74
CA GLN A 523 -20.72 -7.46 12.68
C GLN A 523 -20.88 -6.84 11.28
N HIS A 524 -19.82 -6.93 10.44
CA HIS A 524 -19.71 -6.31 9.12
C HIS A 524 -19.59 -7.33 7.98
N ALA A 525 -19.20 -8.58 8.29
CA ALA A 525 -18.86 -9.65 7.34
C ALA A 525 -19.78 -9.76 6.11
N VAL A 526 -21.10 -9.82 6.31
CA VAL A 526 -22.06 -10.03 5.21
C VAL A 526 -22.10 -8.86 4.24
N ALA A 527 -22.12 -7.63 4.75
CA ALA A 527 -22.14 -6.44 3.90
C ALA A 527 -20.82 -6.22 3.13
N ILE A 528 -19.69 -6.65 3.70
CA ILE A 528 -18.39 -6.67 3.00
C ILE A 528 -18.41 -7.71 1.87
N ALA A 529 -18.90 -8.92 2.14
CA ALA A 529 -18.99 -9.98 1.15
C ALA A 529 -19.94 -9.63 0.00
N GLU A 530 -21.13 -9.08 0.29
CA GLU A 530 -22.10 -8.57 -0.69
C GLU A 530 -21.46 -7.51 -1.59
N ALA A 531 -20.74 -6.53 -1.03
CA ALA A 531 -20.06 -5.47 -1.77
C ALA A 531 -18.82 -5.92 -2.58
N LEU A 532 -18.42 -7.18 -2.45
CA LEU A 532 -17.32 -7.83 -3.17
C LEU A 532 -17.79 -9.00 -4.07
N GLY A 533 -19.10 -9.30 -4.10
CA GLY A 533 -19.64 -10.45 -4.84
C GLY A 533 -19.27 -11.82 -4.25
N ILE A 534 -18.83 -11.88 -3.00
CA ILE A 534 -18.42 -13.12 -2.32
C ILE A 534 -19.66 -13.84 -1.79
N SER A 535 -19.82 -15.11 -2.17
CA SER A 535 -21.00 -15.92 -1.79
C SER A 535 -20.88 -16.64 -0.45
N GLN A 536 -19.66 -16.82 0.07
CA GLN A 536 -19.41 -17.61 1.28
C GLN A 536 -18.36 -16.96 2.22
N ILE A 537 -18.73 -16.89 3.50
CA ILE A 537 -17.91 -16.34 4.59
C ILE A 537 -17.59 -17.47 5.56
N LEU A 538 -16.35 -17.49 6.05
CA LEU A 538 -15.84 -18.40 7.07
C LEU A 538 -15.50 -17.60 8.33
N ILE A 539 -16.12 -17.93 9.46
CA ILE A 539 -15.80 -17.34 10.77
C ILE A 539 -15.33 -18.46 11.69
N HIS A 540 -14.04 -18.49 12.01
CA HIS A 540 -13.47 -19.51 12.90
C HIS A 540 -14.07 -19.37 14.31
N ARG A 541 -14.19 -20.46 15.10
CA ARG A 541 -14.67 -20.37 16.49
C ARG A 541 -13.84 -19.41 17.34
N TYR A 542 -12.54 -19.31 17.08
CA TYR A 542 -11.63 -18.33 17.69
C TYR A 542 -11.46 -17.03 16.89
N SER A 543 -12.44 -16.59 16.09
CA SER A 543 -12.32 -15.39 15.26
C SER A 543 -11.88 -14.13 16.04
N SER A 544 -12.35 -13.98 17.28
CA SER A 544 -12.07 -12.88 18.19
C SER A 544 -10.63 -12.84 18.74
N VAL A 545 -9.86 -13.93 18.58
CA VAL A 545 -8.47 -14.12 19.05
C VAL A 545 -7.61 -14.85 18.00
N LEU A 546 -8.02 -14.83 16.72
CA LEU A 546 -7.45 -15.69 15.68
C LEU A 546 -5.96 -15.40 15.43
N SER A 547 -5.53 -14.16 15.66
CA SER A 547 -4.12 -13.75 15.55
C SER A 547 -3.22 -14.45 16.57
N ALA A 548 -3.66 -14.56 17.82
CA ALA A 548 -2.96 -15.35 18.84
C ALA A 548 -2.98 -16.84 18.51
N TYR A 549 -4.11 -17.38 18.02
CA TYR A 549 -4.19 -18.78 17.60
C TYR A 549 -3.27 -19.08 16.38
N GLY A 550 -3.19 -18.18 15.41
CA GLY A 550 -2.28 -18.30 14.27
C GLY A 550 -0.81 -18.25 14.67
N MET A 551 -0.45 -17.47 15.70
CA MET A 551 0.89 -17.55 16.31
C MET A 551 1.17 -18.91 16.95
N ALA A 552 0.17 -19.57 17.54
CA ALA A 552 0.33 -20.93 18.05
C ALA A 552 0.62 -21.94 16.92
N LEU A 553 -0.01 -21.75 15.75
CA LEU A 553 0.16 -22.60 14.56
C LEU A 553 1.43 -22.30 13.74
N ALA A 554 2.02 -21.12 13.88
CA ALA A 554 3.14 -20.66 13.07
C ALA A 554 4.42 -21.52 13.23
N ASP A 555 5.21 -21.58 12.16
CA ASP A 555 6.52 -22.23 12.15
C ASP A 555 7.65 -21.22 12.43
N VAL A 556 8.79 -21.73 12.90
CA VAL A 556 10.00 -20.91 13.14
C VAL A 556 10.84 -20.84 11.87
N VAL A 557 11.36 -19.66 11.54
CA VAL A 557 11.93 -19.41 10.20
C VAL A 557 13.27 -18.67 10.23
N ASP A 558 14.23 -19.16 9.43
CA ASP A 558 15.47 -18.45 9.06
C ASP A 558 15.49 -18.16 7.55
N GLU A 559 15.73 -16.88 7.21
CA GLU A 559 15.85 -16.40 5.83
C GLU A 559 17.26 -15.84 5.57
N ARG A 560 17.81 -16.19 4.40
CA ARG A 560 19.13 -15.74 3.93
C ARG A 560 19.07 -15.36 2.45
N GLN A 561 19.68 -14.24 2.10
CA GLN A 561 19.77 -13.74 0.73
C GLN A 561 21.18 -13.22 0.42
N GLU A 562 21.60 -13.30 -0.85
CA GLU A 562 22.82 -12.70 -1.37
C GLU A 562 22.51 -12.04 -2.74
N PRO A 563 23.06 -10.85 -3.04
CA PRO A 563 22.87 -10.20 -4.33
C PRO A 563 23.71 -10.86 -5.43
N ASP A 564 23.19 -10.89 -6.65
CA ASP A 564 23.89 -11.44 -7.82
C ASP A 564 23.43 -10.70 -9.10
N SER A 565 24.37 -10.41 -10.01
CA SER A 565 24.11 -9.69 -11.27
C SER A 565 24.16 -10.59 -12.51
N LYS A 566 24.38 -11.90 -12.35
CA LYS A 566 24.68 -12.81 -13.46
C LYS A 566 23.47 -13.03 -14.36
N VAL A 567 23.68 -12.87 -15.66
CA VAL A 567 22.65 -13.13 -16.67
C VAL A 567 22.31 -14.63 -16.69
N TRP A 568 21.03 -14.95 -16.61
CA TRP A 568 20.55 -16.33 -16.74
C TRP A 568 20.76 -16.86 -18.16
N SER A 569 21.34 -18.05 -18.28
CA SER A 569 21.40 -18.83 -19.52
C SER A 569 21.08 -20.30 -19.23
N ASP A 570 20.67 -21.04 -20.26
CA ASP A 570 20.44 -22.49 -20.15
C ASP A 570 21.74 -23.31 -20.17
N GLU A 571 22.89 -22.65 -20.19
CA GLU A 571 24.20 -23.29 -20.14
C GLU A 571 24.47 -23.90 -18.75
N GLY A 572 25.10 -25.07 -18.75
CA GLY A 572 25.28 -25.86 -17.53
C GLY A 572 26.05 -25.15 -16.41
N ASP A 573 26.93 -24.20 -16.76
CA ASP A 573 27.83 -23.56 -15.79
C ASP A 573 27.16 -22.38 -15.05
N VAL A 574 26.17 -21.72 -15.65
CA VAL A 574 25.32 -20.74 -14.95
C VAL A 574 24.41 -21.44 -13.95
N ARG A 575 23.82 -22.58 -14.34
CA ARG A 575 22.97 -23.39 -13.45
C ARG A 575 23.75 -23.96 -12.25
N LYS A 576 24.93 -24.56 -12.47
CA LYS A 576 25.81 -25.05 -11.39
C LYS A 576 26.23 -23.95 -10.41
N TYR A 577 26.50 -22.75 -10.93
CA TYR A 577 26.88 -21.60 -10.11
C TYR A 577 25.78 -21.23 -9.11
N PHE A 578 24.53 -21.06 -9.57
CA PHE A 578 23.41 -20.75 -8.68
C PHE A 578 23.09 -21.90 -7.71
N GLN A 579 23.21 -23.16 -8.14
CA GLN A 579 23.09 -24.33 -7.25
C GLN A 579 24.11 -24.28 -6.09
N SER A 580 25.39 -24.01 -6.39
CA SER A 580 26.44 -23.91 -5.37
C SER A 580 26.20 -22.77 -4.38
N LYS A 581 25.69 -21.62 -4.85
CA LYS A 581 25.31 -20.49 -3.99
C LYS A 581 24.15 -20.86 -3.06
N MET A 582 23.12 -21.52 -3.59
CA MET A 582 21.94 -21.91 -2.83
C MET A 582 22.26 -22.92 -1.71
N GLU A 583 23.14 -23.89 -1.97
CA GLU A 583 23.61 -24.83 -0.94
C GLU A 583 24.42 -24.14 0.18
N GLU A 584 25.13 -23.05 -0.11
CA GLU A 584 25.80 -22.25 0.92
C GLU A 584 24.79 -21.55 1.84
N LEU A 585 23.72 -20.98 1.27
CA LEU A 585 22.62 -20.36 2.02
C LEU A 585 21.90 -21.39 2.90
N LYS A 586 21.51 -22.55 2.34
CA LYS A 586 20.91 -23.66 3.09
C LYS A 586 21.74 -24.06 4.31
N LYS A 587 23.06 -24.17 4.14
CA LYS A 587 23.98 -24.57 5.22
C LYS A 587 23.98 -23.54 6.36
N LYS A 588 23.90 -22.24 6.06
CA LYS A 588 23.79 -21.15 7.05
C LYS A 588 22.46 -21.25 7.82
N SER A 589 21.33 -21.41 7.12
CA SER A 589 20.01 -21.56 7.75
C SER A 589 19.88 -22.84 8.59
N LYS A 590 20.40 -23.97 8.10
CA LYS A 590 20.40 -25.24 8.83
C LYS A 590 21.15 -25.15 10.16
N ALA A 591 22.28 -24.44 10.19
CA ALA A 591 23.03 -24.22 11.41
C ALA A 591 22.23 -23.39 12.43
N THR A 592 21.53 -22.35 11.97
CA THR A 592 20.73 -21.46 12.83
C THR A 592 19.54 -22.20 13.46
N LEU A 593 18.75 -22.93 12.68
CA LEU A 593 17.58 -23.67 13.20
C LEU A 593 17.99 -24.84 14.10
N LYS A 594 19.10 -25.52 13.79
CA LYS A 594 19.65 -26.55 14.68
C LYS A 594 20.10 -25.96 16.02
N ASP A 595 20.64 -24.74 16.02
CA ASP A 595 21.00 -24.05 17.25
C ASP A 595 19.77 -23.70 18.11
N GLN A 596 18.60 -23.48 17.50
CA GLN A 596 17.30 -23.29 18.17
C GLN A 596 16.60 -24.61 18.58
N GLY A 597 17.25 -25.76 18.38
CA GLY A 597 16.74 -27.06 18.83
C GLY A 597 15.82 -27.78 17.84
N PHE A 598 15.81 -27.40 16.56
CA PHE A 598 15.10 -28.14 15.52
C PHE A 598 15.96 -29.29 14.95
N GLU A 599 15.38 -30.49 14.88
CA GLU A 599 16.01 -31.66 14.26
C GLU A 599 16.01 -31.57 12.73
N GLU A 600 16.97 -32.25 12.10
CA GLU A 600 17.22 -32.09 10.65
C GLU A 600 16.07 -32.59 9.76
N ASP A 601 15.21 -33.49 10.26
CA ASP A 601 14.02 -33.98 9.57
C ASP A 601 12.81 -33.03 9.69
N HIS A 602 12.85 -32.04 10.59
CA HIS A 602 11.81 -31.01 10.75
C HIS A 602 12.16 -29.68 10.06
N VAL A 603 13.37 -29.55 9.51
CA VAL A 603 13.79 -28.39 8.72
C VAL A 603 13.40 -28.59 7.25
N HIS A 604 12.37 -27.87 6.82
CA HIS A 604 12.05 -27.68 5.41
C HIS A 604 12.71 -26.42 4.86
N PHE A 605 12.59 -26.23 3.55
CA PHE A 605 13.39 -25.27 2.82
C PHE A 605 12.56 -24.65 1.64
N GLU A 606 12.54 -23.30 1.44
CA GLU A 606 11.96 -22.51 0.28
C GLU A 606 12.93 -21.71 -0.68
N GLU A 607 13.10 -22.04 -1.98
CA GLU A 607 14.15 -21.51 -2.94
C GLU A 607 13.57 -20.46 -3.87
N TYR A 608 14.27 -19.33 -3.97
CA TYR A 608 13.87 -18.20 -4.81
C TYR A 608 15.05 -17.66 -5.60
N LEU A 609 14.79 -17.28 -6.85
CA LEU A 609 15.65 -16.41 -7.65
C LEU A 609 14.86 -15.14 -8.00
N ASN A 610 15.32 -13.99 -7.51
CA ASN A 610 14.74 -12.70 -7.88
C ASN A 610 15.29 -12.27 -9.26
N MET A 611 14.58 -12.65 -10.32
CA MET A 611 14.99 -12.50 -11.71
C MET A 611 14.26 -11.32 -12.37
N ARG A 612 14.95 -10.55 -13.20
CA ARG A 612 14.32 -9.47 -13.98
C ARG A 612 14.67 -9.60 -15.46
N TYR A 613 13.79 -9.12 -16.34
CA TYR A 613 14.15 -8.95 -17.74
C TYR A 613 15.20 -7.85 -17.87
N ARG A 614 16.07 -7.95 -18.87
CA ARG A 614 17.07 -6.90 -19.11
C ARG A 614 16.35 -5.58 -19.42
N GLY A 615 16.72 -4.51 -18.72
CA GLY A 615 16.12 -3.17 -18.84
C GLY A 615 15.02 -2.89 -17.80
N THR A 616 14.29 -3.91 -17.33
CA THR A 616 13.29 -3.73 -16.26
C THR A 616 13.96 -3.60 -14.89
N GLU A 617 13.26 -2.99 -13.94
CA GLU A 617 13.65 -2.99 -12.53
C GLU A 617 12.84 -3.95 -11.68
N SER A 618 11.57 -4.15 -12.02
CA SER A 618 10.72 -5.14 -11.38
C SER A 618 11.37 -6.53 -11.53
N ALA A 619 11.82 -7.07 -10.40
CA ALA A 619 12.18 -8.47 -10.28
C ALA A 619 10.91 -9.30 -10.05
N LEU A 620 10.83 -10.42 -10.75
CA LEU A 620 9.91 -11.51 -10.50
C LEU A 620 10.61 -12.48 -9.55
N MET A 621 9.96 -12.79 -8.43
CA MET A 621 10.41 -13.84 -7.52
C MET A 621 10.09 -15.21 -8.15
N VAL A 622 11.08 -15.80 -8.82
CA VAL A 622 10.95 -17.11 -9.47
C VAL A 622 11.26 -18.19 -8.44
N VAL A 623 10.23 -18.93 -8.03
CA VAL A 623 10.35 -20.08 -7.13
C VAL A 623 10.82 -21.30 -7.93
N ARG A 624 11.57 -22.19 -7.29
CA ARG A 624 11.82 -23.54 -7.85
C ARG A 624 10.51 -24.39 -7.84
N PRO A 625 10.21 -25.19 -8.90
CA PRO A 625 8.97 -26.02 -9.05
C PRO A 625 8.70 -27.10 -7.94
N SER A 626 7.57 -27.86 -7.95
CA SER A 626 6.80 -28.49 -6.80
C SER A 626 6.72 -30.07 -6.58
N GLU A 627 7.86 -30.79 -6.60
CA GLU A 627 8.21 -32.20 -6.23
C GLU A 627 7.57 -33.30 -7.04
N GLU A 628 6.26 -33.42 -6.90
CA GLU A 628 5.38 -34.05 -7.86
C GLU A 628 5.06 -33.02 -8.98
N ASP A 629 6.15 -32.28 -9.35
CA ASP A 629 6.29 -31.18 -10.33
C ASP A 629 7.78 -30.72 -10.64
N ALA A 630 8.64 -30.15 -9.76
CA ALA A 630 9.75 -30.83 -9.01
C ALA A 630 10.61 -29.92 -8.04
N ASP A 631 10.75 -30.27 -6.74
CA ASP A 631 11.04 -29.43 -5.50
C ASP A 631 11.94 -30.23 -4.51
N LYS A 632 11.86 -30.16 -3.15
CA LYS A 632 11.66 -29.04 -2.18
C LYS A 632 12.98 -28.20 -2.09
N LYS A 633 13.14 -27.18 -1.20
CA LYS A 633 13.89 -25.95 -1.59
C LYS A 633 14.98 -25.34 -0.61
N ALA A 634 14.96 -24.03 -0.15
CA ALA A 634 16.03 -23.30 0.66
C ALA A 634 15.74 -22.38 1.92
N ARG A 635 14.65 -21.60 2.11
CA ARG A 635 14.27 -20.84 3.36
C ARG A 635 13.99 -21.82 4.50
N GLY A 636 14.80 -21.82 5.55
CA GLY A 636 14.69 -22.81 6.62
C GLY A 636 13.40 -22.65 7.41
N ILE A 637 12.54 -23.67 7.43
CA ILE A 637 11.28 -23.70 8.21
C ILE A 637 11.33 -24.88 9.17
N GLY A 638 11.39 -24.61 10.48
CA GLY A 638 11.27 -25.62 11.53
C GLY A 638 9.80 -25.89 11.85
N LYS A 639 9.28 -27.05 11.44
CA LYS A 639 7.86 -27.38 11.64
C LYS A 639 7.49 -27.64 13.09
N THR A 640 6.46 -26.96 13.58
CA THR A 640 5.98 -27.14 14.97
C THR A 640 4.80 -28.12 15.09
N PHE A 641 3.85 -28.11 14.15
CA PHE A 641 2.60 -28.90 14.27
C PHE A 641 2.56 -30.11 13.31
N LYS A 642 2.10 -31.25 13.82
CA LYS A 642 1.81 -32.47 13.02
C LYS A 642 0.33 -32.84 13.17
N GLY A 643 -0.44 -32.53 12.12
CA GLY A 643 -1.88 -32.80 12.05
C GLY A 643 -2.71 -31.55 12.31
N LEU A 644 -3.15 -30.88 11.24
CA LEU A 644 -4.32 -30.00 11.29
C LEU A 644 -5.58 -30.87 11.33
N GLU A 645 -6.65 -30.30 11.89
CA GLU A 645 -7.99 -30.91 11.90
C GLU A 645 -8.59 -31.01 10.49
N LYS A 646 -9.81 -31.55 10.37
CA LYS A 646 -10.51 -31.61 9.07
C LYS A 646 -10.70 -30.21 8.50
N THR A 647 -10.40 -30.03 7.22
CA THR A 647 -10.63 -28.75 6.52
C THR A 647 -12.12 -28.39 6.51
N VAL A 648 -12.42 -27.11 6.31
CA VAL A 648 -13.81 -26.63 6.16
C VAL A 648 -14.55 -27.43 5.09
N ASP A 649 -13.94 -27.65 3.92
CA ASP A 649 -14.54 -28.42 2.83
C ASP A 649 -14.79 -29.88 3.21
N GLN A 650 -13.88 -30.55 3.94
CA GLN A 650 -14.12 -31.92 4.44
C GLN A 650 -15.33 -31.98 5.38
N GLN A 651 -15.46 -30.99 6.27
CA GLN A 651 -16.60 -30.91 7.18
C GLN A 651 -17.90 -30.64 6.41
N LEU A 652 -17.88 -29.75 5.40
CA LEU A 652 -19.04 -29.46 4.55
C LEU A 652 -19.45 -30.65 3.66
N GLU A 653 -18.53 -31.52 3.26
CA GLU A 653 -18.80 -32.76 2.53
C GLU A 653 -19.49 -33.83 3.41
N GLU A 654 -19.17 -33.88 4.70
CA GLU A 654 -19.70 -34.89 5.64
C GLU A 654 -21.00 -34.46 6.35
N ILE A 655 -21.19 -33.17 6.57
CA ILE A 655 -22.28 -32.62 7.39
C ILE A 655 -23.63 -32.61 6.65
N LYS A 656 -24.72 -32.78 7.40
CA LYS A 656 -26.09 -32.61 6.88
C LYS A 656 -26.75 -31.41 7.58
N PRO A 657 -26.93 -30.26 6.89
CA PRO A 657 -27.57 -29.10 7.48
C PRO A 657 -28.99 -29.40 7.99
N LYS A 658 -29.28 -29.00 9.22
CA LYS A 658 -30.61 -29.03 9.84
C LYS A 658 -31.04 -27.59 10.12
N ASP A 659 -32.10 -27.12 9.46
CA ASP A 659 -32.70 -25.83 9.80
C ASP A 659 -33.20 -25.85 11.26
N VAL A 660 -32.74 -24.87 12.06
CA VAL A 660 -33.21 -24.67 13.44
C VAL A 660 -34.64 -24.12 13.43
N GLY A 661 -35.53 -24.69 14.25
CA GLY A 661 -36.92 -24.26 14.33
C GLY A 661 -37.06 -22.82 14.84
N LYS A 662 -38.15 -22.12 14.44
CA LYS A 662 -38.41 -20.71 14.82
C LYS A 662 -38.59 -20.44 16.32
N ASP A 663 -38.65 -21.48 17.14
CA ASP A 663 -38.73 -21.42 18.60
C ASP A 663 -37.66 -22.32 19.29
N GLU A 664 -36.71 -22.89 18.52
CA GLU A 664 -35.65 -23.76 19.05
C GLU A 664 -34.37 -22.94 19.33
N LYS A 665 -33.73 -23.16 20.48
CA LYS A 665 -32.39 -22.62 20.84
C LYS A 665 -32.28 -21.07 20.84
N ILE A 666 -33.39 -20.36 20.85
CA ILE A 666 -33.42 -18.90 20.94
C ILE A 666 -33.09 -18.47 22.37
N TYR A 667 -32.00 -17.73 22.54
CA TYR A 667 -31.63 -17.10 23.81
C TYR A 667 -32.47 -15.85 24.09
N GLY A 668 -32.77 -15.07 23.05
CA GLY A 668 -33.55 -13.84 23.18
C GLY A 668 -33.94 -13.22 21.84
N LYS A 669 -34.55 -12.04 21.90
CA LYS A 669 -34.98 -11.25 20.73
C LYS A 669 -34.56 -9.79 20.90
N SER A 670 -34.19 -9.13 19.82
CA SER A 670 -33.90 -7.69 19.80
C SER A 670 -34.42 -7.02 18.53
N GLN A 671 -34.55 -5.69 18.56
CA GLN A 671 -34.95 -4.87 17.41
C GLN A 671 -33.70 -4.31 16.72
N VAL A 672 -33.27 -4.98 15.66
CA VAL A 672 -32.01 -4.69 14.96
C VAL A 672 -32.29 -3.97 13.65
N TYR A 673 -31.56 -2.91 13.36
CA TYR A 673 -31.72 -2.15 12.12
C TYR A 673 -30.92 -2.77 10.96
N PHE A 674 -31.62 -3.02 9.87
CA PHE A 674 -31.08 -3.42 8.57
C PHE A 674 -31.58 -2.46 7.49
N GLU A 675 -31.14 -2.67 6.24
CA GLU A 675 -31.71 -1.91 5.12
C GLU A 675 -33.22 -2.13 5.03
N GLY A 676 -33.99 -1.04 5.11
CA GLY A 676 -35.46 -1.06 5.15
C GLY A 676 -36.08 -0.91 6.55
N GLY A 677 -35.28 -0.87 7.64
CA GLY A 677 -35.77 -0.53 8.99
C GLY A 677 -35.36 -1.51 10.09
N ARG A 678 -35.88 -1.28 11.31
CA ARG A 678 -35.74 -2.23 12.44
C ARG A 678 -36.61 -3.47 12.23
N GLN A 679 -36.04 -4.64 12.52
CA GLN A 679 -36.69 -5.94 12.40
C GLN A 679 -36.48 -6.75 13.69
N GLU A 680 -37.49 -7.51 14.10
CA GLU A 680 -37.34 -8.48 15.20
C GLU A 680 -36.34 -9.56 14.77
N THR A 681 -35.25 -9.67 15.53
CA THR A 681 -34.10 -10.50 15.21
C THR A 681 -33.84 -11.47 16.35
N PHE A 682 -33.66 -12.75 16.02
CA PHE A 682 -33.43 -13.79 17.02
C PHE A 682 -31.95 -13.88 17.41
N ILE A 683 -31.70 -14.09 18.69
CA ILE A 683 -30.36 -14.16 19.29
C ILE A 683 -30.09 -15.62 19.68
N TYR A 684 -28.96 -16.15 19.21
CA TYR A 684 -28.48 -17.49 19.49
C TYR A 684 -27.11 -17.44 20.16
N LYS A 685 -26.89 -18.33 21.13
CA LYS A 685 -25.57 -18.52 21.73
C LYS A 685 -24.78 -19.56 20.95
N LEU A 686 -23.56 -19.24 20.51
CA LEU A 686 -22.72 -20.17 19.75
C LEU A 686 -22.41 -21.47 20.53
N GLU A 687 -22.33 -21.37 21.85
CA GLU A 687 -22.13 -22.49 22.80
C GLU A 687 -23.33 -23.46 22.89
N GLU A 688 -24.56 -22.98 22.59
CA GLU A 688 -25.80 -23.76 22.66
C GLU A 688 -26.18 -24.38 21.29
N LEU A 689 -25.44 -24.05 20.23
CA LEU A 689 -25.61 -24.61 18.89
C LEU A 689 -24.77 -25.87 18.70
N VAL A 690 -25.30 -26.83 17.96
CA VAL A 690 -24.62 -28.10 17.65
C VAL A 690 -24.17 -28.14 16.20
N ILE A 691 -23.14 -28.94 15.93
CA ILE A 691 -22.63 -29.20 14.58
C ILE A 691 -23.79 -29.67 13.68
N GLY A 692 -24.07 -28.90 12.63
CA GLY A 692 -25.12 -29.15 11.65
C GLY A 692 -26.33 -28.21 11.76
N ASP A 693 -26.46 -27.44 12.84
CA ASP A 693 -27.50 -26.39 12.94
C ASP A 693 -27.31 -25.33 11.85
N ARG A 694 -28.37 -25.04 11.09
CA ARG A 694 -28.44 -23.92 10.14
C ARG A 694 -29.47 -22.89 10.59
N ILE A 695 -29.04 -21.65 10.71
CA ILE A 695 -29.83 -20.48 11.12
C ILE A 695 -30.02 -19.58 9.91
N LYS A 696 -31.23 -19.09 9.66
CA LYS A 696 -31.53 -18.14 8.58
C LYS A 696 -31.67 -16.73 9.15
N GLY A 697 -31.12 -15.74 8.46
CA GLY A 697 -31.23 -14.35 8.88
C GLY A 697 -32.64 -13.77 8.70
N PRO A 698 -32.98 -12.66 9.41
CA PRO A 698 -32.12 -11.91 10.33
C PRO A 698 -31.88 -12.65 11.66
N ALA A 699 -30.60 -12.79 12.03
CA ALA A 699 -30.20 -13.41 13.29
C ALA A 699 -28.89 -12.82 13.83
N ILE A 700 -28.70 -12.88 15.15
CA ILE A 700 -27.42 -12.64 15.82
C ILE A 700 -26.96 -13.94 16.45
N ILE A 701 -25.70 -14.33 16.19
CA ILE A 701 -25.03 -15.45 16.85
C ILE A 701 -23.87 -14.86 17.67
N ALA A 702 -23.84 -15.12 18.97
CA ALA A 702 -22.82 -14.53 19.86
C ALA A 702 -22.29 -15.53 20.90
N ASP A 703 -21.10 -15.26 21.41
CA ASP A 703 -20.53 -15.84 22.62
C ASP A 703 -19.86 -14.72 23.45
N GLY A 704 -19.16 -15.06 24.53
CA GLY A 704 -18.47 -14.07 25.38
C GLY A 704 -17.28 -13.34 24.73
N THR A 705 -17.01 -13.56 23.45
CA THR A 705 -15.85 -13.02 22.72
C THR A 705 -16.17 -12.42 21.34
N GLN A 706 -17.23 -12.88 20.67
CA GLN A 706 -17.59 -12.47 19.31
C GLN A 706 -19.10 -12.24 19.12
N THR A 707 -19.45 -11.40 18.13
CA THR A 707 -20.83 -11.18 17.70
C THR A 707 -20.90 -11.24 16.18
N ILE A 708 -21.72 -12.15 15.66
CA ILE A 708 -21.92 -12.44 14.23
C ILE A 708 -23.33 -11.97 13.84
N VAL A 709 -23.42 -11.08 12.86
CA VAL A 709 -24.70 -10.55 12.35
C VAL A 709 -25.03 -11.22 11.01
N VAL A 710 -26.05 -12.07 11.02
CA VAL A 710 -26.58 -12.74 9.82
C VAL A 710 -27.73 -11.89 9.28
N THR A 711 -27.54 -11.24 8.14
CA THR A 711 -28.52 -10.34 7.51
C THR A 711 -29.70 -11.12 6.90
N PRO A 712 -30.85 -10.48 6.64
CA PRO A 712 -31.91 -11.06 5.82
C PRO A 712 -31.35 -11.52 4.45
N GLY A 713 -31.68 -12.75 4.03
CA GLY A 713 -31.19 -13.35 2.78
C GLY A 713 -29.91 -14.19 2.91
N ALA A 714 -29.24 -14.16 4.06
CA ALA A 714 -28.12 -15.03 4.40
C ALA A 714 -28.52 -16.19 5.33
N SER A 715 -27.74 -17.27 5.32
CA SER A 715 -27.86 -18.38 6.27
C SER A 715 -26.50 -18.76 6.87
N ALA A 716 -26.47 -19.14 8.14
CA ALA A 716 -25.28 -19.51 8.88
C ALA A 716 -25.36 -20.99 9.32
N LEU A 717 -24.37 -21.79 8.93
CA LEU A 717 -24.23 -23.20 9.27
C LEU A 717 -23.10 -23.37 10.29
N VAL A 718 -23.39 -24.03 11.42
CA VAL A 718 -22.39 -24.36 12.44
C VAL A 718 -21.69 -25.67 12.09
N ILE A 719 -20.37 -25.62 11.92
CA ILE A 719 -19.51 -26.81 11.76
C ILE A 719 -18.61 -27.00 12.99
N GLU A 720 -17.66 -27.95 12.94
CA GLU A 720 -16.78 -28.24 14.08
C GLU A 720 -15.86 -27.06 14.38
N THR A 721 -15.26 -26.43 13.36
CA THR A 721 -14.26 -25.37 13.54
C THR A 721 -14.74 -23.94 13.22
N HIS A 722 -15.84 -23.79 12.49
CA HIS A 722 -16.32 -22.48 11.99
C HIS A 722 -17.85 -22.31 12.10
N VAL A 723 -18.30 -21.07 11.95
CA VAL A 723 -19.62 -20.71 11.43
C VAL A 723 -19.43 -20.32 9.95
N VAL A 724 -20.13 -21.01 9.05
CA VAL A 724 -20.09 -20.77 7.61
C VAL A 724 -21.34 -19.99 7.20
N ILE A 725 -21.19 -18.77 6.69
CA ILE A 725 -22.33 -17.97 6.21
C ILE A 725 -22.38 -18.04 4.69
N ASN A 726 -23.53 -18.43 4.14
CA ASN A 726 -23.83 -18.39 2.71
C ASN A 726 -24.77 -17.21 2.41
N ILE A 727 -24.52 -16.51 1.31
CA ILE A 727 -25.28 -15.35 0.85
C ILE A 727 -26.02 -15.73 -0.45
N GLY A 728 -27.28 -15.34 -0.58
CA GLY A 728 -28.06 -15.55 -1.80
C GLY A 728 -28.89 -16.84 -1.85
N GLU A 729 -29.20 -17.47 -0.70
CA GLU A 729 -30.16 -18.60 -0.64
C GLU A 729 -31.65 -18.16 -0.78
N SER A 730 -31.92 -16.95 -1.30
CA SER A 730 -33.27 -16.38 -1.49
C SER A 730 -33.48 -15.82 -2.90
N ASP A 731 -34.68 -16.02 -3.45
CA ASP A 731 -35.03 -15.74 -4.86
C ASP A 731 -34.69 -14.34 -5.37
N GLY A 732 -33.59 -14.23 -6.11
CA GLY A 732 -33.58 -13.65 -7.47
C GLY A 732 -34.00 -12.19 -7.70
N SER A 733 -34.12 -11.34 -6.67
CA SER A 733 -34.40 -9.92 -6.87
C SER A 733 -33.12 -9.09 -7.04
N GLU A 734 -32.61 -9.00 -8.26
CA GLU A 734 -31.66 -7.95 -8.64
C GLU A 734 -32.28 -6.58 -8.33
N LYS A 735 -31.70 -5.84 -7.36
CA LYS A 735 -32.08 -4.45 -7.12
C LYS A 735 -31.60 -3.61 -8.30
N LYS A 736 -32.51 -3.31 -9.24
CA LYS A 736 -32.24 -2.31 -10.28
C LYS A 736 -31.89 -0.97 -9.64
N ILE A 737 -30.67 -0.51 -9.88
CA ILE A 737 -30.21 0.81 -9.47
C ILE A 737 -31.02 1.84 -10.25
N ASN A 738 -31.56 2.83 -9.55
CA ASN A 738 -32.32 3.91 -10.18
C ASN A 738 -31.35 4.88 -10.90
N THR A 739 -31.68 5.26 -12.14
CA THR A 739 -30.96 6.22 -12.97
C THR A 739 -31.73 7.53 -13.19
N GLU A 740 -32.87 7.72 -12.51
CA GLU A 740 -33.65 8.97 -12.54
C GLU A 740 -33.14 10.03 -11.55
N THR A 741 -32.50 9.61 -10.46
CA THR A 741 -31.94 10.49 -9.42
C THR A 741 -30.58 10.00 -8.97
N VAL A 742 -29.68 10.93 -8.66
CA VAL A 742 -28.32 10.61 -8.19
C VAL A 742 -28.39 10.11 -6.75
N ASP A 743 -28.01 8.86 -6.51
CA ASP A 743 -27.74 8.35 -5.16
C ASP A 743 -26.31 8.77 -4.77
N PRO A 744 -26.11 9.57 -3.69
CA PRO A 744 -24.78 9.99 -3.24
C PRO A 744 -23.85 8.82 -2.88
N ILE A 745 -24.40 7.67 -2.46
CA ILE A 745 -23.63 6.47 -2.13
C ILE A 745 -23.08 5.86 -3.42
N MET A 746 -23.94 5.65 -4.43
CA MET A 746 -23.53 5.12 -5.73
C MET A 746 -22.59 6.07 -6.48
N LEU A 747 -22.81 7.38 -6.39
CA LEU A 747 -21.91 8.40 -6.94
C LEU A 747 -20.49 8.24 -6.39
N SER A 748 -20.38 8.05 -5.08
CA SER A 748 -19.10 7.82 -4.39
C SER A 748 -18.44 6.50 -4.83
N ILE A 749 -19.22 5.41 -4.93
CA ILE A 749 -18.74 4.10 -5.39
C ILE A 749 -18.17 4.19 -6.82
N PHE A 750 -18.91 4.80 -7.76
CA PHE A 750 -18.45 4.92 -9.15
C PHE A 750 -17.24 5.84 -9.28
N ALA A 751 -17.15 6.94 -8.51
CA ALA A 751 -15.98 7.81 -8.51
C ALA A 751 -14.71 7.04 -8.12
N HIS A 752 -14.78 6.24 -7.06
CA HIS A 752 -13.65 5.40 -6.64
C HIS A 752 -13.37 4.24 -7.61
N ARG A 753 -14.38 3.62 -8.22
CA ARG A 753 -14.19 2.57 -9.25
C ARG A 753 -13.43 3.11 -10.47
N PHE A 754 -13.86 4.25 -11.05
CA PHE A 754 -13.17 4.83 -12.20
C PHE A 754 -11.72 5.27 -11.89
N MET A 755 -11.48 5.83 -10.70
CA MET A 755 -10.13 6.19 -10.26
C MET A 755 -9.24 4.96 -10.07
N ALA A 756 -9.75 3.89 -9.43
CA ALA A 756 -9.03 2.63 -9.25
C ALA A 756 -8.64 1.97 -10.59
N ILE A 757 -9.48 2.08 -11.63
CA ILE A 757 -9.14 1.60 -12.98
C ILE A 757 -7.94 2.38 -13.54
N ALA A 758 -7.95 3.72 -13.45
CA ALA A 758 -6.84 4.55 -13.93
C ALA A 758 -5.52 4.23 -13.18
N GLU A 759 -5.57 4.04 -11.86
CA GLU A 759 -4.42 3.60 -11.07
C GLU A 759 -3.91 2.20 -11.46
N GLN A 760 -4.82 1.26 -11.75
CA GLN A 760 -4.45 -0.09 -12.21
C GLN A 760 -3.74 -0.05 -13.57
N MET A 761 -4.17 0.83 -14.48
CA MET A 761 -3.44 1.11 -15.73
C MET A 761 -2.04 1.66 -15.42
N GLY A 762 -1.94 2.64 -14.51
CA GLY A 762 -0.65 3.23 -14.11
C GLY A 762 0.33 2.21 -13.52
N ARG A 763 -0.13 1.38 -12.57
CA ARG A 763 0.67 0.29 -11.99
C ARG A 763 1.10 -0.76 -13.03
N ALA A 764 0.27 -1.03 -14.04
CA ALA A 764 0.63 -1.93 -15.14
C ALA A 764 1.73 -1.34 -16.03
N LEU A 765 1.63 -0.05 -16.37
CA LEU A 765 2.65 0.68 -17.14
C LEU A 765 3.99 0.70 -16.39
N GLN A 766 4.00 1.17 -15.14
CA GLN A 766 5.21 1.24 -14.31
C GLN A 766 5.97 -0.10 -14.21
N LYS A 767 5.24 -1.21 -14.05
CA LYS A 767 5.84 -2.56 -13.90
C LYS A 767 6.37 -3.16 -15.21
N THR A 768 5.92 -2.68 -16.37
CA THR A 768 6.25 -3.27 -17.68
C THR A 768 7.17 -2.38 -18.53
N SER A 769 7.28 -1.10 -18.21
CA SER A 769 8.23 -0.18 -18.83
C SER A 769 9.70 -0.46 -18.47
N VAL A 770 10.60 -0.01 -19.34
CA VAL A 770 12.05 -0.18 -19.21
C VAL A 770 12.79 1.13 -18.94
N SER A 771 12.27 2.28 -19.36
CA SER A 771 12.94 3.57 -19.12
C SER A 771 12.83 4.03 -17.66
N THR A 772 13.87 4.68 -17.17
CA THR A 772 13.97 5.28 -15.81
C THR A 772 12.90 6.35 -15.57
N ASN A 773 12.59 7.15 -16.60
CA ASN A 773 11.53 8.15 -16.57
C ASN A 773 10.17 7.56 -16.17
N VAL A 774 9.78 6.42 -16.76
CA VAL A 774 8.48 5.80 -16.46
C VAL A 774 8.53 4.97 -15.17
N LYS A 775 9.55 4.14 -14.97
CA LYS A 775 9.57 3.16 -13.87
C LYS A 775 9.97 3.75 -12.50
N GLU A 776 10.91 4.69 -12.46
CA GLU A 776 11.41 5.33 -11.22
C GLU A 776 10.91 6.77 -11.06
N ARG A 777 11.00 7.60 -12.11
CA ARG A 777 10.64 9.03 -12.05
C ARG A 777 9.13 9.28 -12.09
N LEU A 778 8.35 8.25 -12.46
CA LEU A 778 6.89 8.27 -12.61
C LEU A 778 6.38 9.36 -13.57
N ASP A 779 7.17 9.68 -14.60
CA ASP A 779 6.87 10.69 -15.62
C ASP A 779 5.90 10.11 -16.69
N TYR A 780 4.71 9.75 -16.22
CA TYR A 780 3.61 9.18 -17.01
C TYR A 780 2.26 9.52 -16.37
N SER A 781 1.16 9.37 -17.12
CA SER A 781 -0.21 9.38 -16.56
C SER A 781 -1.13 8.44 -17.32
N CYS A 782 -2.09 7.86 -16.60
CA CYS A 782 -3.14 6.99 -17.16
C CYS A 782 -4.52 7.57 -16.84
N ALA A 783 -5.45 7.51 -17.79
CA ALA A 783 -6.74 8.18 -17.68
C ALA A 783 -7.87 7.51 -18.46
N LEU A 784 -9.08 7.73 -17.97
CA LEU A 784 -10.37 7.36 -18.57
C LEU A 784 -11.06 8.59 -19.16
N PHE A 785 -11.69 8.42 -20.31
CA PHE A 785 -12.42 9.48 -21.01
C PHE A 785 -13.77 8.97 -21.52
N ASP A 786 -14.75 9.87 -21.52
CA ASP A 786 -16.08 9.64 -22.11
C ASP A 786 -16.01 9.49 -23.65
N PRO A 787 -17.09 9.09 -24.35
CA PRO A 787 -17.12 8.94 -25.80
C PRO A 787 -16.74 10.20 -26.60
N THR A 788 -16.81 11.39 -26.01
CA THR A 788 -16.42 12.66 -26.63
C THR A 788 -14.95 13.00 -26.41
N GLY A 789 -14.26 12.30 -25.50
CA GLY A 789 -12.90 12.55 -25.06
C GLY A 789 -12.79 13.50 -23.85
N GLY A 790 -13.88 13.79 -23.13
CA GLY A 790 -13.81 14.48 -21.84
C GLY A 790 -13.24 13.57 -20.77
N LEU A 791 -12.39 14.13 -19.89
CA LEU A 791 -11.75 13.39 -18.80
C LEU A 791 -12.80 12.92 -17.77
N VAL A 792 -12.77 11.63 -17.41
CA VAL A 792 -13.62 11.02 -16.39
C VAL A 792 -12.84 10.77 -15.10
N ALA A 793 -11.67 10.15 -15.21
CA ALA A 793 -10.79 9.85 -14.07
C ALA A 793 -9.33 9.78 -14.52
N ASN A 794 -8.40 10.02 -13.59
CA ASN A 794 -6.95 10.07 -13.85
C ASN A 794 -6.17 9.53 -12.64
N ALA A 795 -5.08 8.79 -12.88
CA ALA A 795 -4.15 8.38 -11.84
C ALA A 795 -3.20 9.54 -11.48
N PRO A 796 -3.16 10.01 -10.21
CA PRO A 796 -2.52 11.27 -9.81
C PRO A 796 -0.98 11.18 -9.78
N HIS A 797 -0.36 11.09 -10.96
CA HIS A 797 1.09 11.03 -11.14
C HIS A 797 1.67 12.40 -11.52
N LEU A 798 1.28 12.97 -12.68
CA LEU A 798 1.83 14.23 -13.18
C LEU A 798 0.74 15.26 -13.56
N PRO A 799 0.65 16.43 -12.88
CA PRO A 799 -0.42 17.41 -13.13
C PRO A 799 -0.49 17.99 -14.55
N VAL A 800 0.63 18.10 -15.27
CA VAL A 800 0.65 18.74 -16.61
C VAL A 800 0.04 17.84 -17.71
N HIS A 801 -0.14 16.54 -17.44
CA HIS A 801 -0.86 15.62 -18.32
C HIS A 801 -2.39 15.80 -18.26
N LEU A 802 -2.93 16.35 -17.17
CA LEU A 802 -4.35 16.31 -16.85
C LEU A 802 -5.25 17.01 -17.89
N GLY A 803 -5.01 18.30 -18.12
CA GLY A 803 -5.74 19.08 -19.13
C GLY A 803 -5.34 18.68 -20.55
N SER A 804 -4.06 18.40 -20.77
CA SER A 804 -3.48 18.20 -22.10
C SER A 804 -3.88 16.86 -22.74
N MET A 805 -3.99 15.77 -21.97
CA MET A 805 -4.49 14.49 -22.49
C MET A 805 -5.95 14.61 -22.99
N SER A 806 -6.82 15.35 -22.31
CA SER A 806 -8.21 15.57 -22.78
C SER A 806 -8.26 16.28 -24.13
N THR A 807 -7.36 17.25 -24.35
CA THR A 807 -7.21 17.94 -25.64
C THR A 807 -6.76 16.96 -26.73
N CYS A 808 -5.84 16.05 -26.40
CA CYS A 808 -5.37 15.02 -27.31
C CYS A 808 -6.47 14.03 -27.68
N VAL A 809 -7.14 13.42 -26.70
CA VAL A 809 -8.21 12.42 -26.95
C VAL A 809 -9.37 13.03 -27.73
N LYS A 810 -9.84 14.23 -27.38
CA LYS A 810 -10.87 14.98 -28.16
C LYS A 810 -10.46 15.19 -29.62
N LYS A 811 -9.19 15.55 -29.85
CA LYS A 811 -8.66 15.77 -31.19
C LYS A 811 -8.63 14.47 -32.00
N GLN A 812 -8.14 13.39 -31.40
CA GLN A 812 -8.03 12.09 -32.07
C GLN A 812 -9.40 11.45 -32.31
N ALA A 813 -10.31 11.48 -31.33
CA ALA A 813 -11.70 11.03 -31.47
C ALA A 813 -12.39 11.68 -32.68
N LYS A 814 -12.20 12.99 -32.88
CA LYS A 814 -12.74 13.72 -34.05
C LYS A 814 -12.04 13.39 -35.38
N ILE A 815 -10.74 13.08 -35.37
CA ILE A 815 -10.01 12.67 -36.59
C ILE A 815 -10.44 11.27 -37.03
N TRP A 816 -10.71 10.39 -36.06
CA TRP A 816 -10.97 8.96 -36.24
C TRP A 816 -12.45 8.57 -36.12
N GLU A 817 -13.34 9.56 -36.03
CA GLU A 817 -14.80 9.38 -35.97
C GLU A 817 -15.29 8.45 -37.10
N GLY A 818 -15.94 7.35 -36.72
CA GLY A 818 -16.43 6.32 -37.65
C GLY A 818 -15.37 5.45 -38.35
N LYS A 819 -14.08 5.52 -37.95
CA LYS A 819 -12.97 4.80 -38.63
C LYS A 819 -12.27 3.74 -37.77
N LEU A 820 -12.47 3.75 -36.47
CA LEU A 820 -11.83 2.80 -35.54
C LEU A 820 -12.60 1.49 -35.46
N LYS A 821 -11.86 0.41 -35.21
CA LYS A 821 -12.37 -0.93 -34.91
C LYS A 821 -11.84 -1.42 -33.56
N LYS A 822 -12.48 -2.46 -33.01
CA LYS A 822 -12.00 -3.16 -31.82
C LYS A 822 -10.58 -3.68 -32.02
N GLY A 823 -9.68 -3.35 -31.11
CA GLY A 823 -8.25 -3.70 -31.18
C GLY A 823 -7.36 -2.71 -31.95
N ASP A 824 -7.90 -1.61 -32.47
CA ASP A 824 -7.08 -0.47 -32.89
C ASP A 824 -6.51 0.29 -31.68
N VAL A 825 -5.28 0.81 -31.82
CA VAL A 825 -4.67 1.73 -30.85
C VAL A 825 -3.98 2.87 -31.60
N LEU A 826 -4.16 4.09 -31.13
CA LEU A 826 -3.61 5.31 -31.73
C LEU A 826 -2.39 5.82 -30.96
N VAL A 827 -1.52 6.57 -31.64
CA VAL A 827 -0.35 7.25 -31.06
C VAL A 827 -0.23 8.69 -31.56
N SER A 828 0.12 9.61 -30.65
CA SER A 828 0.31 11.05 -30.92
C SER A 828 1.16 11.72 -29.84
N ASN A 829 2.05 12.64 -30.24
CA ASN A 829 2.81 13.52 -29.34
C ASN A 829 2.90 14.99 -29.84
N HIS A 830 2.45 15.28 -31.07
CA HIS A 830 2.62 16.61 -31.66
C HIS A 830 1.81 17.68 -30.87
N PRO A 831 2.42 18.84 -30.52
CA PRO A 831 1.78 19.92 -29.76
C PRO A 831 0.38 20.35 -30.24
N MET A 832 0.23 20.62 -31.54
CA MET A 832 -1.04 21.00 -32.19
C MET A 832 -2.14 19.93 -32.13
N TYR A 833 -1.81 18.73 -31.64
CA TYR A 833 -2.70 17.58 -31.47
C TYR A 833 -2.84 17.18 -29.98
N GLY A 834 -2.51 18.08 -29.06
CA GLY A 834 -2.66 17.90 -27.61
C GLY A 834 -1.44 17.35 -26.89
N GLY A 835 -0.28 17.30 -27.56
CA GLY A 835 1.02 17.05 -26.91
C GLY A 835 1.47 18.22 -26.02
N THR A 836 2.28 17.89 -25.01
CA THR A 836 2.91 18.81 -24.05
C THR A 836 4.28 19.26 -24.57
N HIS A 837 5.18 18.31 -24.78
CA HIS A 837 6.45 18.39 -25.52
C HIS A 837 6.66 17.05 -26.25
N LEU A 838 7.61 16.97 -27.18
CA LEU A 838 7.72 15.77 -28.04
C LEU A 838 8.03 14.46 -27.28
N PRO A 839 8.95 14.41 -26.30
CA PRO A 839 9.16 13.21 -25.46
C PRO A 839 7.91 12.57 -24.85
N ASP A 840 6.83 13.32 -24.62
CA ASP A 840 5.57 12.82 -24.07
C ASP A 840 4.68 12.17 -25.13
N ILE A 841 4.81 10.85 -25.30
CA ILE A 841 4.00 10.11 -26.27
C ILE A 841 2.69 9.63 -25.64
N THR A 842 1.56 9.99 -26.27
CA THR A 842 0.21 9.59 -25.86
C THR A 842 -0.27 8.41 -26.69
N VAL A 843 -0.67 7.33 -26.02
CA VAL A 843 -1.24 6.10 -26.60
C VAL A 843 -2.72 6.00 -26.20
N ILE A 844 -3.62 5.89 -27.16
CA ILE A 844 -5.08 6.01 -26.95
C ILE A 844 -5.78 4.77 -27.51
N THR A 845 -6.63 4.14 -26.70
CA THR A 845 -7.36 2.92 -27.05
C THR A 845 -8.87 3.11 -26.83
N PRO A 846 -9.72 2.93 -27.86
CA PRO A 846 -11.18 2.95 -27.72
C PRO A 846 -11.72 1.69 -27.03
N ALA A 847 -12.69 1.88 -26.12
CA ALA A 847 -13.52 0.81 -25.56
C ALA A 847 -14.83 0.69 -26.33
N PHE A 848 -15.19 -0.53 -26.73
CA PHE A 848 -16.36 -0.79 -27.58
C PHE A 848 -17.45 -1.60 -26.85
N SER A 849 -18.68 -1.10 -26.88
CA SER A 849 -19.91 -1.88 -26.63
C SER A 849 -20.61 -2.10 -27.97
N GLY A 850 -20.64 -3.34 -28.43
CA GLY A 850 -20.93 -3.66 -29.83
C GLY A 850 -20.00 -2.89 -30.79
N ASP A 851 -20.59 -2.12 -31.71
CA ASP A 851 -19.87 -1.25 -32.64
C ASP A 851 -19.72 0.21 -32.14
N LYS A 852 -20.25 0.56 -30.96
CA LYS A 852 -20.18 1.92 -30.40
C LYS A 852 -18.98 2.08 -29.47
N ILE A 853 -18.31 3.22 -29.54
CA ILE A 853 -17.29 3.60 -28.56
C ILE A 853 -18.00 4.15 -27.32
N VAL A 854 -17.78 3.50 -26.16
CA VAL A 854 -18.40 3.86 -24.87
C VAL A 854 -17.44 4.56 -23.91
N PHE A 855 -16.13 4.37 -24.10
CA PHE A 855 -15.05 5.08 -23.40
C PHE A 855 -13.83 5.18 -24.34
N TYR A 856 -12.94 6.11 -24.07
CA TYR A 856 -11.53 5.98 -24.44
C TYR A 856 -10.69 5.79 -23.18
N VAL A 857 -9.64 5.00 -23.28
CA VAL A 857 -8.57 4.94 -22.28
C VAL A 857 -7.30 5.46 -22.91
N ALA A 858 -6.48 6.18 -22.16
CA ALA A 858 -5.19 6.63 -22.66
C ALA A 858 -4.11 6.62 -21.59
N SER A 859 -2.88 6.42 -22.04
CA SER A 859 -1.66 6.58 -21.27
C SER A 859 -0.72 7.56 -21.99
N ARG A 860 -0.03 8.41 -21.23
CA ARG A 860 1.05 9.28 -21.71
C ARG A 860 2.30 8.96 -20.91
N ALA A 861 3.46 8.88 -21.57
CA ALA A 861 4.73 8.56 -20.94
C ALA A 861 5.86 9.39 -21.57
N HIS A 862 6.80 9.84 -20.74
CA HIS A 862 7.99 10.57 -21.17
C HIS A 862 9.10 9.60 -21.59
N HIS A 863 9.37 9.51 -22.88
CA HIS A 863 10.47 8.68 -23.41
C HIS A 863 11.83 9.41 -23.29
N ALA A 864 12.84 8.72 -22.76
CA ALA A 864 14.14 9.32 -22.45
C ALA A 864 14.89 9.93 -23.65
N ASP A 865 14.72 9.39 -24.86
CA ASP A 865 15.20 9.97 -26.11
C ASP A 865 14.26 9.55 -27.25
N ILE A 866 13.96 10.47 -28.16
CA ILE A 866 13.17 10.29 -29.38
C ILE A 866 13.82 11.02 -30.59
N GLY A 867 15.13 11.23 -30.52
CA GLY A 867 15.93 11.91 -31.55
C GLY A 867 16.10 13.41 -31.34
N GLY A 868 16.38 14.13 -32.43
CA GLY A 868 16.69 15.56 -32.41
C GLY A 868 18.18 15.87 -32.28
N ILE A 869 18.53 17.14 -32.08
CA ILE A 869 19.92 17.63 -32.18
C ILE A 869 20.84 17.25 -31.01
N LEU A 870 20.28 16.88 -29.86
CA LEU A 870 21.03 16.48 -28.66
C LEU A 870 20.40 15.25 -28.00
N PRO A 871 21.19 14.43 -27.27
CA PRO A 871 20.68 13.35 -26.45
C PRO A 871 19.66 13.85 -25.41
N GLY A 872 18.65 13.02 -25.14
CA GLY A 872 17.60 13.33 -24.19
C GLY A 872 16.39 14.03 -24.79
N SER A 873 16.44 14.42 -26.08
CA SER A 873 15.36 15.14 -26.79
C SER A 873 14.86 16.43 -26.10
N MET A 874 15.67 16.98 -25.18
CA MET A 874 15.44 18.26 -24.49
C MET A 874 16.57 19.27 -24.77
N PRO A 875 16.85 19.63 -26.03
CA PRO A 875 17.91 20.58 -26.37
C PRO A 875 17.61 21.98 -25.78
N PRO A 876 18.50 22.57 -24.97
CA PRO A 876 18.27 23.89 -24.33
C PRO A 876 18.30 25.07 -25.31
N HIS A 877 18.62 24.82 -26.58
CA HIS A 877 18.78 25.85 -27.62
C HIS A 877 17.97 25.52 -28.90
N SER A 878 16.98 24.62 -28.83
CA SER A 878 16.04 24.43 -29.93
C SER A 878 15.24 25.71 -30.19
N ARG A 879 14.89 25.87 -31.47
CA ARG A 879 14.12 27.00 -32.04
C ARG A 879 12.99 26.49 -32.93
N GLU A 880 13.23 25.36 -33.59
CA GLU A 880 12.26 24.68 -34.45
C GLU A 880 11.96 23.27 -33.94
N LEU A 881 10.71 22.84 -34.08
CA LEU A 881 10.18 21.62 -33.47
C LEU A 881 10.95 20.34 -33.87
N PHE A 882 11.41 20.25 -35.12
CA PHE A 882 12.16 19.07 -35.61
C PHE A 882 13.50 18.87 -34.87
N GLN A 883 14.04 19.91 -34.24
CA GLN A 883 15.27 19.84 -33.47
C GLN A 883 15.09 19.05 -32.16
N GLU A 884 13.84 18.86 -31.72
CA GLU A 884 13.45 18.19 -30.47
C GLU A 884 13.12 16.70 -30.66
N GLY A 885 13.11 16.19 -31.91
CA GLY A 885 12.90 14.78 -32.23
C GLY A 885 11.60 14.48 -32.97
N ALA A 886 11.07 13.27 -32.79
CA ALA A 886 9.90 12.77 -33.52
C ALA A 886 8.59 13.51 -33.18
N ALA A 887 7.82 13.90 -34.22
CA ALA A 887 6.59 14.69 -34.09
C ALA A 887 5.37 14.02 -34.76
N ILE A 888 4.83 13.00 -34.09
CA ILE A 888 3.69 12.16 -34.50
C ILE A 888 2.37 12.92 -34.29
N LYS A 889 1.65 13.19 -35.39
CA LYS A 889 0.35 13.91 -35.36
C LYS A 889 -0.84 13.02 -35.02
N SER A 890 -0.94 11.85 -35.65
CA SER A 890 -2.08 10.94 -35.56
C SER A 890 -1.77 9.69 -36.39
N GLU A 891 -1.36 8.60 -35.74
CA GLU A 891 -1.03 7.34 -36.41
C GLU A 891 -1.66 6.15 -35.67
N LYS A 892 -1.83 5.01 -36.36
CA LYS A 892 -2.17 3.73 -35.70
C LYS A 892 -0.90 3.06 -35.20
N LEU A 893 -0.80 2.88 -33.89
CA LEU A 893 0.23 2.07 -33.22
C LEU A 893 -0.07 0.57 -33.35
N VAL A 894 -1.35 0.23 -33.25
CA VAL A 894 -1.88 -1.12 -33.39
C VAL A 894 -3.07 -1.06 -34.34
N SER A 895 -3.12 -1.96 -35.32
CA SER A 895 -4.29 -2.17 -36.19
C SER A 895 -4.89 -3.54 -35.92
N GLU A 896 -6.14 -3.58 -35.46
CA GLU A 896 -6.90 -4.84 -35.19
C GLU A 896 -6.05 -5.88 -34.41
N GLY A 897 -5.36 -5.44 -33.35
CA GLY A 897 -4.52 -6.28 -32.48
C GLY A 897 -3.07 -6.52 -32.95
N ARG A 898 -2.62 -5.93 -34.07
CA ARG A 898 -1.24 -6.07 -34.60
C ARG A 898 -0.45 -4.77 -34.45
N PHE A 899 0.65 -4.81 -33.71
CA PHE A 899 1.56 -3.67 -33.47
C PHE A 899 2.43 -3.41 -34.71
N ASP A 900 2.46 -2.17 -35.22
CA ASP A 900 3.23 -1.80 -36.42
C ASP A 900 4.65 -1.30 -36.07
N GLU A 901 5.51 -2.24 -35.67
CA GLU A 901 6.89 -1.93 -35.27
C GLU A 901 7.70 -1.24 -36.39
N LYS A 902 7.38 -1.53 -37.66
CA LYS A 902 8.03 -0.91 -38.81
C LYS A 902 7.66 0.57 -38.90
N ARG A 903 6.36 0.92 -38.88
CA ARG A 903 5.93 2.32 -38.97
C ARG A 903 6.42 3.15 -37.78
N ILE A 904 6.45 2.57 -36.58
CA ILE A 904 6.99 3.25 -35.40
C ILE A 904 8.51 3.45 -35.50
N THR A 905 9.26 2.50 -36.06
CA THR A 905 10.69 2.68 -36.33
C THR A 905 10.93 3.80 -37.32
N GLU A 906 10.16 3.88 -38.40
CA GLU A 906 10.23 4.99 -39.37
C GLU A 906 9.98 6.36 -38.69
N LEU A 907 8.93 6.45 -37.85
CA LEU A 907 8.55 7.68 -37.14
C LEU A 907 9.57 8.15 -36.09
N LEU A 908 10.24 7.22 -35.39
CA LEU A 908 11.15 7.54 -34.28
C LEU A 908 12.63 7.58 -34.69
N LEU A 909 13.04 6.80 -35.69
CA LEU A 909 14.42 6.70 -36.13
C LEU A 909 14.66 7.44 -37.45
N ASP A 910 13.88 7.13 -38.49
CA ASP A 910 14.20 7.57 -39.86
C ASP A 910 13.70 8.99 -40.16
N GLU A 911 12.48 9.35 -39.73
CA GLU A 911 11.92 10.70 -39.96
C GLU A 911 12.71 11.81 -39.23
N PRO A 912 13.12 11.69 -37.95
CA PRO A 912 13.90 12.73 -37.28
C PRO A 912 15.34 12.85 -37.81
N ALA A 913 15.92 11.74 -38.29
CA ALA A 913 17.28 11.73 -38.84
C ALA A 913 17.42 12.46 -40.19
N GLN A 914 16.31 12.73 -40.88
CA GLN A 914 16.33 13.46 -42.17
C GLN A 914 16.69 14.95 -42.03
N TYR A 915 16.61 15.50 -40.81
CA TYR A 915 16.83 16.93 -40.57
C TYR A 915 18.31 17.25 -40.28
N PRO A 916 18.88 18.34 -40.82
CA PRO A 916 20.29 18.68 -40.61
C PRO A 916 20.69 18.76 -39.13
N GLY A 917 21.72 18.00 -38.75
CA GLY A 917 22.24 17.95 -37.38
C GLY A 917 21.36 17.21 -36.38
N CYS A 918 20.22 16.65 -36.80
CA CYS A 918 19.38 15.81 -35.97
C CYS A 918 19.81 14.34 -36.06
N SER A 919 19.44 13.56 -35.05
CA SER A 919 19.50 12.10 -35.08
C SER A 919 18.09 11.53 -34.93
N GLY A 920 17.90 10.28 -35.36
CA GLY A 920 16.79 9.46 -34.88
C GLY A 920 16.94 9.16 -33.39
N THR A 921 15.96 8.47 -32.80
CA THR A 921 16.05 8.04 -31.42
C THR A 921 17.32 7.24 -31.14
N ARG A 922 18.00 7.61 -30.05
CA ARG A 922 19.19 6.92 -29.54
C ARG A 922 18.82 5.68 -28.72
N CYS A 923 17.54 5.53 -28.35
CA CYS A 923 17.02 4.51 -27.43
C CYS A 923 15.86 3.70 -28.05
N LEU A 924 15.88 3.43 -29.35
CA LEU A 924 14.77 2.78 -30.10
C LEU A 924 14.17 1.56 -29.39
N ALA A 925 15.02 0.68 -28.86
CA ALA A 925 14.57 -0.53 -28.17
C ALA A 925 13.70 -0.21 -26.94
N ASP A 926 14.07 0.84 -26.19
CA ASP A 926 13.31 1.28 -25.02
C ASP A 926 12.02 2.00 -25.44
N ASN A 927 12.04 2.81 -26.50
CA ASN A 927 10.82 3.41 -27.04
C ASN A 927 9.79 2.34 -27.45
N LEU A 928 10.23 1.29 -28.16
CA LEU A 928 9.36 0.21 -28.61
C LEU A 928 8.81 -0.61 -27.44
N ASN A 929 9.62 -0.83 -26.39
CA ASN A 929 9.17 -1.53 -25.18
C ASN A 929 8.18 -0.69 -24.37
N ASP A 930 8.45 0.59 -24.14
CA ASP A 930 7.55 1.49 -23.40
C ASP A 930 6.23 1.72 -24.15
N LEU A 931 6.23 1.82 -25.48
CA LEU A 931 5.00 1.86 -26.28
C LEU A 931 4.17 0.57 -26.15
N LYS A 932 4.82 -0.60 -26.07
CA LYS A 932 4.13 -1.88 -25.81
C LYS A 932 3.60 -1.94 -24.37
N ALA A 933 4.31 -1.38 -23.39
CA ALA A 933 3.85 -1.23 -22.01
C ALA A 933 2.61 -0.32 -21.92
N GLN A 934 2.58 0.80 -22.65
CA GLN A 934 1.42 1.69 -22.76
C GLN A 934 0.19 0.98 -23.38
N VAL A 935 0.38 0.18 -24.43
CA VAL A 935 -0.68 -0.65 -25.03
C VAL A 935 -1.23 -1.66 -23.99
N ALA A 936 -0.35 -2.33 -23.25
CA ALA A 936 -0.75 -3.30 -22.22
C ALA A 936 -1.51 -2.64 -21.05
N ALA A 937 -1.05 -1.47 -20.60
CA ALA A 937 -1.70 -0.66 -19.58
C ALA A 937 -3.11 -0.23 -20.01
N ASN A 938 -3.25 0.28 -21.24
CA ASN A 938 -4.56 0.61 -21.82
C ASN A 938 -5.48 -0.62 -21.87
N GLN A 939 -4.98 -1.78 -22.32
CA GLN A 939 -5.80 -3.00 -22.38
C GLN A 939 -6.29 -3.48 -21.01
N LYS A 940 -5.48 -3.32 -19.94
CA LYS A 940 -5.94 -3.56 -18.55
C LYS A 940 -7.10 -2.64 -18.18
N GLY A 941 -7.05 -1.36 -18.57
CA GLY A 941 -8.16 -0.41 -18.41
C GLY A 941 -9.44 -0.85 -19.11
N ILE A 942 -9.34 -1.23 -20.40
CA ILE A 942 -10.48 -1.74 -21.20
C ILE A 942 -11.15 -2.94 -20.52
N ASN A 943 -10.36 -3.90 -20.03
CA ASN A 943 -10.89 -5.11 -19.42
C ASN A 943 -11.70 -4.81 -18.14
N LEU A 944 -11.23 -3.87 -17.32
CA LEU A 944 -11.91 -3.47 -16.08
C LEU A 944 -13.20 -2.67 -16.34
N ILE A 945 -13.21 -1.83 -17.38
CA ILE A 945 -14.42 -1.11 -17.80
C ILE A 945 -15.49 -2.10 -18.26
N ASN A 946 -15.10 -3.13 -19.04
CA ASN A 946 -16.04 -4.17 -19.45
C ASN A 946 -16.63 -4.90 -18.24
N THR A 947 -15.80 -5.29 -17.25
CA THR A 947 -16.29 -5.88 -16.00
C THR A 947 -17.29 -4.96 -15.28
N LEU A 948 -17.00 -3.66 -15.19
CA LEU A 948 -17.90 -2.68 -14.57
C LEU A 948 -19.24 -2.54 -15.33
N ILE A 949 -19.23 -2.70 -16.65
CA ILE A 949 -20.44 -2.71 -17.49
C ILE A 949 -21.21 -4.03 -17.33
N ASP A 950 -20.52 -5.16 -17.22
CA ASP A 950 -21.13 -6.48 -16.98
C ASP A 950 -21.79 -6.54 -15.59
N ASP A 951 -21.18 -5.92 -14.57
CA ASP A 951 -21.67 -5.90 -13.18
C ASP A 951 -22.90 -4.99 -12.95
N TYR A 952 -22.94 -3.82 -13.60
CA TYR A 952 -23.93 -2.77 -13.29
C TYR A 952 -24.82 -2.36 -14.48
N GLY A 953 -24.50 -2.76 -15.70
CA GLY A 953 -25.17 -2.35 -16.94
C GLY A 953 -24.68 -1.00 -17.49
N GLU A 954 -24.58 -0.90 -18.82
CA GLU A 954 -24.02 0.27 -19.54
C GLU A 954 -24.70 1.60 -19.14
N ASP A 955 -26.03 1.63 -19.06
CA ASP A 955 -26.80 2.84 -18.72
C ASP A 955 -26.45 3.39 -17.32
N VAL A 956 -26.25 2.51 -16.34
CA VAL A 956 -25.89 2.89 -14.95
C VAL A 956 -24.46 3.46 -14.92
N VAL A 957 -23.53 2.80 -15.61
CA VAL A 957 -22.13 3.25 -15.72
C VAL A 957 -22.04 4.63 -16.36
N GLN A 958 -22.78 4.87 -17.47
CA GLN A 958 -22.81 6.15 -18.17
C GLN A 958 -23.50 7.26 -17.35
N PHE A 959 -24.58 6.94 -16.63
CA PHE A 959 -25.28 7.88 -15.74
C PHE A 959 -24.36 8.39 -14.62
N TYR A 960 -23.69 7.48 -13.90
CA TYR A 960 -22.78 7.88 -12.82
C TYR A 960 -21.50 8.52 -13.34
N MET A 961 -20.96 8.11 -14.50
CA MET A 961 -19.85 8.81 -15.17
C MET A 961 -20.16 10.31 -15.36
N THR A 962 -21.34 10.62 -15.91
CA THR A 962 -21.77 12.01 -16.15
C THR A 962 -21.99 12.75 -14.82
N SER A 963 -22.68 12.11 -13.87
CA SER A 963 -22.95 12.69 -12.55
C SER A 963 -21.67 13.06 -11.77
N ILE A 964 -20.57 12.34 -11.97
CA ILE A 964 -19.25 12.63 -11.36
C ILE A 964 -18.61 13.88 -11.98
N GLN A 965 -18.79 14.09 -13.29
CA GLN A 965 -18.37 15.33 -13.96
C GLN A 965 -19.20 16.52 -13.49
N ASP A 966 -20.53 16.37 -13.42
CA ASP A 966 -21.45 17.41 -12.94
C ASP A 966 -21.15 17.85 -11.49
N ASN A 967 -20.84 16.89 -10.61
CA ASN A 967 -20.46 17.18 -9.22
C ASN A 967 -19.15 17.99 -9.13
N ALA A 968 -18.15 17.66 -9.95
CA ALA A 968 -16.89 18.41 -10.00
C ALA A 968 -17.06 19.83 -10.58
N GLU A 969 -17.97 20.00 -11.57
CA GLU A 969 -18.37 21.32 -12.05
C GLU A 969 -19.03 22.14 -10.94
N LEU A 970 -19.98 21.56 -10.18
CA LEU A 970 -20.65 22.24 -9.07
C LEU A 970 -19.64 22.72 -8.00
N SER A 971 -18.66 21.88 -7.64
CA SER A 971 -17.59 22.25 -6.71
C SER A 971 -16.77 23.45 -7.20
N VAL A 972 -16.39 23.50 -8.49
CA VAL A 972 -15.69 24.68 -9.05
C VAL A 972 -16.60 25.90 -9.12
N ARG A 973 -17.88 25.76 -9.49
CA ARG A 973 -18.84 26.88 -9.48
C ARG A 973 -19.01 27.47 -8.08
N ASN A 974 -18.95 26.65 -7.03
CA ASN A 974 -19.02 27.10 -5.64
C ASN A 974 -17.72 27.81 -5.21
N LEU A 975 -16.54 27.25 -5.50
CA LEU A 975 -15.25 27.93 -5.31
C LEU A 975 -15.26 29.34 -5.95
N LEU A 976 -15.69 29.45 -7.20
CA LEU A 976 -15.70 30.73 -7.91
C LEU A 976 -16.62 31.77 -7.27
N LYS A 977 -17.78 31.35 -6.74
CA LYS A 977 -18.66 32.23 -5.95
C LYS A 977 -18.00 32.73 -4.67
N GLU A 978 -17.31 31.85 -3.95
CA GLU A 978 -16.57 32.21 -2.73
C GLU A 978 -15.39 33.15 -3.01
N VAL A 979 -14.62 32.87 -4.07
CA VAL A 979 -13.53 33.75 -4.53
C VAL A 979 -14.08 35.12 -4.93
N SER A 980 -15.15 35.17 -5.72
CA SER A 980 -15.76 36.44 -6.14
C SER A 980 -16.20 37.29 -4.96
N LYS A 981 -16.76 36.67 -3.91
CA LYS A 981 -17.09 37.34 -2.64
C LYS A 981 -15.85 37.77 -1.85
N ARG A 982 -14.81 36.93 -1.78
CA ARG A 982 -13.55 37.23 -1.06
C ARG A 982 -12.80 38.41 -1.66
N PHE A 983 -12.85 38.57 -2.98
CA PHE A 983 -12.18 39.62 -3.73
C PHE A 983 -13.14 40.69 -4.28
N GLU A 984 -14.30 40.87 -3.64
CA GLU A 984 -15.28 41.89 -4.05
C GLU A 984 -14.63 43.28 -4.07
N GLY A 985 -14.78 43.98 -5.20
CA GLY A 985 -14.16 45.30 -5.44
C GLY A 985 -12.66 45.29 -5.74
N GLN A 986 -12.01 44.13 -5.86
CA GLN A 986 -10.60 43.98 -6.23
C GLN A 986 -10.46 43.37 -7.63
N ASP A 987 -9.36 43.70 -8.33
CA ASP A 987 -9.04 43.07 -9.62
C ASP A 987 -8.21 41.80 -9.40
N LEU A 988 -8.69 40.67 -9.94
CA LEU A 988 -7.98 39.40 -9.94
C LEU A 988 -7.03 39.36 -11.14
N SER A 989 -5.92 40.10 -11.07
CA SER A 989 -4.90 40.10 -12.11
C SER A 989 -3.49 39.88 -11.58
N ALA A 990 -2.66 39.30 -12.45
CA ALA A 990 -1.24 39.11 -12.20
C ALA A 990 -0.45 39.27 -13.51
N VAL A 991 0.78 39.75 -13.35
CA VAL A 991 1.81 39.72 -14.40
C VAL A 991 3.06 39.11 -13.79
N ASP A 992 3.74 38.30 -14.57
CA ASP A 992 5.12 37.90 -14.32
C ASP A 992 5.90 37.87 -15.64
N TYR A 993 7.22 37.68 -15.57
CA TYR A 993 8.11 37.80 -16.72
C TYR A 993 9.02 36.57 -16.85
N MET A 994 9.24 36.15 -18.09
CA MET A 994 10.30 35.21 -18.45
C MET A 994 11.66 35.93 -18.41
N ASP A 995 12.76 35.17 -18.34
CA ASP A 995 14.13 35.72 -18.23
C ASP A 995 14.56 36.61 -19.41
N ASP A 996 13.92 36.46 -20.58
CA ASP A 996 14.11 37.32 -21.77
C ASP A 996 13.31 38.64 -21.71
N GLY A 997 12.51 38.84 -20.66
CA GLY A 997 11.59 39.97 -20.48
C GLY A 997 10.20 39.76 -21.08
N SER A 998 9.88 38.59 -21.66
CA SER A 998 8.56 38.30 -22.21
C SER A 998 7.50 38.18 -21.10
N PRO A 999 6.39 38.96 -21.14
CA PRO A 999 5.39 38.95 -20.08
C PRO A 999 4.44 37.75 -20.20
N ILE A 1000 4.09 37.14 -19.07
CA ILE A 1000 2.84 36.37 -18.89
C ILE A 1000 1.88 37.29 -18.14
N LYS A 1001 0.71 37.56 -18.72
CA LYS A 1001 -0.32 38.40 -18.12
C LYS A 1001 -1.62 37.61 -17.99
N LEU A 1002 -2.27 37.69 -16.84
CA LEU A 1002 -3.57 37.09 -16.56
C LEU A 1002 -4.52 38.13 -15.93
N ASN A 1003 -5.76 38.17 -16.40
CA ASN A 1003 -6.90 38.78 -15.71
C ASN A 1003 -8.01 37.72 -15.57
N VAL A 1004 -8.58 37.57 -14.38
CA VAL A 1004 -9.66 36.62 -14.08
C VAL A 1004 -10.94 37.39 -13.79
N GLN A 1005 -11.99 37.15 -14.57
CA GLN A 1005 -13.29 37.78 -14.41
C GLN A 1005 -14.31 36.72 -13.99
N ILE A 1006 -14.99 36.89 -12.86
CA ILE A 1006 -15.92 35.91 -12.30
C ILE A 1006 -17.36 36.44 -12.35
N ASP A 1007 -18.27 35.67 -12.96
CA ASP A 1007 -19.73 35.85 -12.83
C ASP A 1007 -20.19 35.15 -11.55
N ALA A 1008 -20.41 35.95 -10.49
CA ALA A 1008 -20.87 35.46 -9.19
C ALA A 1008 -22.25 34.80 -9.22
N GLY A 1009 -23.12 35.15 -10.19
CA GLY A 1009 -24.45 34.58 -10.30
C GLY A 1009 -24.39 33.14 -10.80
N LYS A 1010 -23.57 32.89 -11.83
CA LYS A 1010 -23.42 31.56 -12.44
C LYS A 1010 -22.32 30.70 -11.83
N GLY A 1011 -21.34 31.32 -11.16
CA GLY A 1011 -20.09 30.67 -10.78
C GLY A 1011 -19.22 30.34 -12.00
N GLU A 1012 -19.15 31.24 -12.99
CA GLU A 1012 -18.35 31.06 -14.21
C GLU A 1012 -17.17 32.03 -14.21
N ALA A 1013 -16.04 31.64 -14.81
CA ALA A 1013 -14.85 32.49 -14.86
C ALA A 1013 -14.24 32.58 -16.26
N VAL A 1014 -13.78 33.78 -16.62
CA VAL A 1014 -12.97 34.04 -17.80
C VAL A 1014 -11.52 34.25 -17.38
N PHE A 1015 -10.62 33.39 -17.84
CA PHE A 1015 -9.17 33.51 -17.66
C PHE A 1015 -8.59 34.14 -18.93
N ASP A 1016 -8.33 35.45 -18.89
CA ASP A 1016 -7.88 36.24 -20.04
C ASP A 1016 -6.37 36.47 -20.01
N PHE A 1017 -5.64 35.80 -20.91
CA PHE A 1017 -4.18 35.93 -21.06
C PHE A 1017 -3.76 37.04 -22.04
N THR A 1018 -4.69 37.93 -22.44
CA THR A 1018 -4.41 39.02 -23.39
C THR A 1018 -3.32 39.96 -22.86
N GLY A 1019 -2.28 40.17 -23.68
CA GLY A 1019 -1.09 40.94 -23.32
C GLY A 1019 0.12 40.07 -22.93
N THR A 1020 -0.03 38.75 -22.91
CA THR A 1020 1.10 37.80 -22.91
C THR A 1020 1.94 37.96 -24.19
N GLY A 1021 3.26 37.81 -24.07
CA GLY A 1021 4.23 38.05 -25.14
C GLY A 1021 4.08 37.15 -26.38
N PRO A 1022 4.66 37.55 -27.53
CA PRO A 1022 4.61 36.78 -28.78
C PRO A 1022 5.36 35.44 -28.67
N GLU A 1023 5.16 34.56 -29.64
CA GLU A 1023 6.01 33.38 -29.86
C GLU A 1023 7.50 33.75 -29.85
N VAL A 1024 8.31 32.97 -29.14
CA VAL A 1024 9.75 33.21 -28.96
C VAL A 1024 10.55 32.30 -29.90
N TYR A 1025 11.61 32.85 -30.53
CA TYR A 1025 12.55 32.07 -31.35
C TYR A 1025 13.55 31.29 -30.45
N GLY A 1026 12.99 30.30 -29.76
CA GLY A 1026 13.60 29.45 -28.75
C GLY A 1026 12.62 28.35 -28.34
N ASN A 1027 12.86 27.66 -27.24
CA ASN A 1027 12.10 26.47 -26.84
C ASN A 1027 11.09 26.68 -25.70
N ILE A 1028 10.99 27.89 -25.15
CA ILE A 1028 10.11 28.26 -24.02
C ILE A 1028 8.64 28.43 -24.42
N ASN A 1029 8.26 28.02 -25.63
CA ASN A 1029 6.87 28.09 -26.10
C ASN A 1029 6.04 26.94 -25.53
N ALA A 1030 5.00 27.25 -24.76
CA ALA A 1030 4.05 26.27 -24.23
C ALA A 1030 2.84 26.12 -25.17
N PRO A 1031 2.44 24.89 -25.55
CA PRO A 1031 1.18 24.66 -26.25
C PRO A 1031 -0.02 25.05 -25.39
N GLU A 1032 -1.15 25.43 -26.01
CA GLU A 1032 -2.38 25.84 -25.29
C GLU A 1032 -2.80 24.83 -24.21
N ALA A 1033 -2.62 23.54 -24.51
CA ALA A 1033 -2.89 22.40 -23.64
C ALA A 1033 -2.13 22.43 -22.29
N VAL A 1034 -0.92 23.01 -22.24
CA VAL A 1034 -0.15 23.23 -21.00
C VAL A 1034 -0.85 24.29 -20.13
N THR A 1035 -1.33 25.39 -20.74
CA THR A 1035 -2.04 26.47 -20.03
C THR A 1035 -3.33 25.95 -19.38
N TYR A 1036 -4.13 25.13 -20.07
CA TYR A 1036 -5.29 24.46 -19.47
C TYR A 1036 -4.92 23.55 -18.29
N SER A 1037 -3.77 22.88 -18.37
CA SER A 1037 -3.29 21.98 -17.31
C SER A 1037 -2.79 22.74 -16.08
N ALA A 1038 -2.13 23.89 -16.27
CA ALA A 1038 -1.79 24.80 -15.17
C ALA A 1038 -3.04 25.34 -14.47
N ILE A 1039 -4.07 25.74 -15.22
CA ILE A 1039 -5.34 26.23 -14.65
C ILE A 1039 -6.06 25.13 -13.85
N ILE A 1040 -6.19 23.91 -14.40
CA ILE A 1040 -6.89 22.81 -13.70
C ILE A 1040 -6.14 22.40 -12.41
N TYR A 1041 -4.81 22.40 -12.43
CA TYR A 1041 -3.98 22.18 -11.25
C TYR A 1041 -4.20 23.26 -10.18
N CYS A 1042 -4.15 24.54 -10.56
CA CYS A 1042 -4.36 25.65 -9.63
C CYS A 1042 -5.76 25.61 -9.00
N LEU A 1043 -6.81 25.41 -9.81
CA LEU A 1043 -8.18 25.29 -9.30
C LEU A 1043 -8.31 24.11 -8.33
N ARG A 1044 -7.71 22.95 -8.62
CA ARG A 1044 -7.76 21.80 -7.70
C ARG A 1044 -7.00 22.06 -6.39
N CYS A 1045 -5.90 22.81 -6.43
CA CYS A 1045 -5.14 23.22 -5.23
C CYS A 1045 -5.90 24.24 -4.34
N LEU A 1046 -6.85 24.98 -4.92
CA LEU A 1046 -7.69 25.93 -4.18
C LEU A 1046 -8.93 25.27 -3.55
N ILE A 1047 -9.31 24.07 -3.99
CA ILE A 1047 -10.45 23.31 -3.46
C ILE A 1047 -9.97 22.47 -2.27
N SER A 1048 -10.45 22.81 -1.08
CA SER A 1048 -10.12 22.12 0.18
C SER A 1048 -10.84 20.76 0.34
N GLU A 1049 -11.64 20.36 -0.63
CA GLU A 1049 -12.41 19.11 -0.65
C GLU A 1049 -11.71 18.04 -1.49
N ASP A 1050 -12.02 16.77 -1.21
CA ASP A 1050 -11.53 15.65 -2.01
C ASP A 1050 -12.44 15.39 -3.22
N ILE A 1051 -12.24 16.17 -4.29
CA ILE A 1051 -12.93 15.96 -5.57
C ILE A 1051 -12.05 15.22 -6.57
N PRO A 1052 -12.62 14.26 -7.34
CA PRO A 1052 -11.91 13.60 -8.43
C PRO A 1052 -11.64 14.59 -9.56
N LEU A 1053 -10.42 14.60 -10.09
CA LEU A 1053 -10.04 15.54 -11.14
C LEU A 1053 -10.51 15.04 -12.51
N ASN A 1054 -11.50 15.74 -13.06
CA ASN A 1054 -12.19 15.37 -14.30
C ASN A 1054 -12.56 16.61 -15.14
N GLN A 1055 -13.29 16.40 -16.25
CA GLN A 1055 -13.65 17.46 -17.19
C GLN A 1055 -14.54 18.57 -16.59
N GLY A 1056 -15.36 18.25 -15.59
CA GLY A 1056 -16.23 19.21 -14.89
C GLY A 1056 -15.46 20.37 -14.27
N CYS A 1057 -14.21 20.13 -13.83
CA CYS A 1057 -13.36 21.19 -13.27
C CYS A 1057 -13.04 22.33 -14.26
N LEU A 1058 -13.18 22.11 -15.56
CA LEU A 1058 -13.00 23.14 -16.61
C LEU A 1058 -14.31 23.59 -17.26
N ALA A 1059 -15.44 22.92 -17.01
CA ALA A 1059 -16.72 23.27 -17.62
C ALA A 1059 -17.18 24.73 -17.35
N PRO A 1060 -17.01 25.32 -16.14
CA PRO A 1060 -17.36 26.73 -15.91
C PRO A 1060 -16.24 27.72 -16.31
N ILE A 1061 -15.15 27.26 -16.94
CA ILE A 1061 -13.92 28.03 -17.17
C ILE A 1061 -13.73 28.36 -18.66
N HIS A 1062 -13.70 29.65 -18.98
CA HIS A 1062 -13.47 30.15 -20.33
C HIS A 1062 -12.06 30.75 -20.44
N VAL A 1063 -11.17 30.09 -21.18
CA VAL A 1063 -9.78 30.55 -21.33
C VAL A 1063 -9.59 31.29 -22.65
N LYS A 1064 -9.02 32.50 -22.62
CA LYS A 1064 -8.61 33.26 -23.81
C LYS A 1064 -7.09 33.36 -23.85
N ILE A 1065 -6.50 32.75 -24.87
CA ILE A 1065 -5.04 32.81 -25.11
C ILE A 1065 -4.81 33.58 -26.42
N PRO A 1066 -3.98 34.64 -26.44
CA PRO A 1066 -3.66 35.36 -27.67
C PRO A 1066 -2.93 34.44 -28.66
N LYS A 1067 -3.44 34.30 -29.88
CA LYS A 1067 -2.82 33.47 -30.93
C LYS A 1067 -1.45 34.01 -31.33
N LYS A 1068 -0.48 33.12 -31.56
CA LYS A 1068 0.94 33.45 -31.80
C LYS A 1068 1.62 34.13 -30.60
N SER A 1069 1.13 33.90 -29.39
CA SER A 1069 1.90 34.08 -28.16
C SER A 1069 2.75 32.85 -27.88
N PHE A 1070 3.71 32.95 -26.96
CA PHE A 1070 4.42 31.76 -26.49
C PHE A 1070 3.54 30.80 -25.65
N LEU A 1071 2.26 31.12 -25.39
CA LEU A 1071 1.25 30.19 -24.84
C LEU A 1071 0.30 29.63 -25.93
N SER A 1072 0.45 30.07 -27.18
CA SER A 1072 -0.28 29.60 -28.36
C SER A 1072 0.64 29.68 -29.60
N PRO A 1073 1.76 28.91 -29.61
CA PRO A 1073 2.74 28.96 -30.69
C PRO A 1073 2.24 28.34 -31.99
N SER A 1074 3.01 28.56 -33.05
CA SER A 1074 2.90 27.90 -34.35
C SER A 1074 3.28 26.42 -34.27
N ALA A 1075 2.90 25.67 -35.32
CA ALA A 1075 3.19 24.24 -35.42
C ALA A 1075 4.69 23.92 -35.63
N THR A 1076 5.53 24.93 -35.85
CA THR A 1076 6.96 24.80 -36.18
C THR A 1076 7.89 25.24 -35.07
N ALA A 1077 7.41 25.96 -34.05
CA ALA A 1077 8.24 26.40 -32.94
C ALA A 1077 8.69 25.24 -32.04
N ALA A 1078 9.88 25.36 -31.48
CA ALA A 1078 10.36 24.51 -30.40
C ALA A 1078 9.55 24.74 -29.11
N VAL A 1079 9.23 23.66 -28.38
CA VAL A 1079 8.31 23.69 -27.23
C VAL A 1079 8.83 22.98 -25.98
N VAL A 1080 10.01 22.35 -26.01
CA VAL A 1080 10.42 21.48 -24.89
C VAL A 1080 10.61 22.23 -23.57
N GLY A 1081 11.06 23.49 -23.64
CA GLY A 1081 11.12 24.42 -22.50
C GLY A 1081 9.72 24.85 -22.01
N GLY A 1082 8.71 24.83 -22.89
CA GLY A 1082 7.33 25.17 -22.56
C GLY A 1082 6.72 24.29 -21.46
N ASN A 1083 7.05 22.99 -21.45
CA ASN A 1083 6.55 22.07 -20.43
C ASN A 1083 7.28 22.17 -19.08
N VAL A 1084 8.57 22.52 -19.08
CA VAL A 1084 9.43 22.46 -17.88
C VAL A 1084 9.67 23.81 -17.19
N LEU A 1085 9.65 24.92 -17.95
CA LEU A 1085 9.82 26.28 -17.45
C LEU A 1085 8.49 27.04 -17.49
N THR A 1086 7.92 27.19 -18.70
CA THR A 1086 6.76 28.07 -18.91
C THR A 1086 5.50 27.59 -18.19
N SER A 1087 5.31 26.28 -18.06
CA SER A 1087 4.22 25.68 -17.27
C SER A 1087 4.24 26.11 -15.80
N GLN A 1088 5.44 26.22 -15.22
CA GLN A 1088 5.66 26.65 -13.83
C GLN A 1088 5.32 28.14 -13.70
N ARG A 1089 5.83 28.97 -14.62
CA ARG A 1089 5.53 30.42 -14.62
C ARG A 1089 4.05 30.74 -14.83
N VAL A 1090 3.33 29.98 -15.67
CA VAL A 1090 1.87 30.11 -15.78
C VAL A 1090 1.17 29.73 -14.47
N THR A 1091 1.64 28.68 -13.81
CA THR A 1091 1.13 28.25 -12.49
C THR A 1091 1.36 29.32 -11.42
N ASP A 1092 2.57 29.88 -11.34
CA ASP A 1092 2.92 30.98 -10.45
C ASP A 1092 2.01 32.20 -10.69
N VAL A 1093 1.79 32.60 -11.96
CA VAL A 1093 0.90 33.73 -12.33
C VAL A 1093 -0.55 33.48 -11.92
N VAL A 1094 -1.08 32.27 -12.10
CA VAL A 1094 -2.44 31.94 -11.66
C VAL A 1094 -2.53 32.01 -10.13
N LEU A 1095 -1.64 31.33 -9.39
CA LEU A 1095 -1.68 31.33 -7.92
C LEU A 1095 -1.45 32.74 -7.32
N LYS A 1096 -0.65 33.57 -7.99
CA LYS A 1096 -0.44 35.00 -7.67
C LYS A 1096 -1.72 35.83 -7.87
N ALA A 1097 -2.47 35.61 -8.95
CA ALA A 1097 -3.75 36.30 -9.20
C ALA A 1097 -4.80 35.97 -8.12
N PHE A 1098 -4.84 34.73 -7.64
CA PHE A 1098 -5.71 34.29 -6.54
C PHE A 1098 -5.15 34.60 -5.14
N GLN A 1099 -3.96 35.20 -5.02
CA GLN A 1099 -3.25 35.46 -3.77
C GLN A 1099 -3.16 34.20 -2.87
N ALA A 1100 -2.89 33.04 -3.48
CA ALA A 1100 -2.99 31.74 -2.84
C ALA A 1100 -1.71 31.33 -2.09
N CYS A 1101 -0.56 31.52 -2.73
CA CYS A 1101 0.76 31.27 -2.15
C CYS A 1101 1.82 32.15 -2.86
N ALA A 1102 3.05 32.14 -2.34
CA ALA A 1102 4.20 32.68 -3.06
C ALA A 1102 4.59 31.75 -4.23
N ALA A 1103 5.26 32.31 -5.24
CA ALA A 1103 5.84 31.55 -6.34
C ALA A 1103 6.99 30.64 -5.86
N SER A 1104 7.23 29.55 -6.60
CA SER A 1104 8.34 28.64 -6.37
C SER A 1104 9.60 29.06 -7.16
N GLN A 1105 10.55 28.14 -7.37
CA GLN A 1105 11.72 28.37 -8.25
C GLN A 1105 11.30 28.74 -9.69
N GLY A 1106 10.19 28.20 -10.17
CA GLY A 1106 9.61 28.51 -11.48
C GLY A 1106 10.31 27.85 -12.67
N ASP A 1107 11.12 26.82 -12.45
CA ASP A 1107 11.77 25.99 -13.49
C ASP A 1107 12.08 24.57 -12.97
N CYS A 1108 12.16 23.60 -13.88
CA CYS A 1108 12.70 22.27 -13.63
C CYS A 1108 14.12 22.17 -14.21
N ASN A 1109 15.14 22.31 -13.36
CA ASN A 1109 16.56 22.25 -13.74
C ASN A 1109 16.94 20.86 -14.32
N ASN A 1110 16.84 20.70 -15.64
CA ASN A 1110 17.15 19.44 -16.31
C ASN A 1110 18.63 19.36 -16.72
N LEU A 1111 19.26 18.23 -16.41
CA LEU A 1111 20.61 17.89 -16.89
C LEU A 1111 20.50 16.61 -17.73
N THR A 1112 20.72 16.71 -19.04
CA THR A 1112 20.82 15.57 -19.94
C THR A 1112 22.28 15.30 -20.31
N PHE A 1113 22.63 14.03 -20.40
CA PHE A 1113 23.91 13.56 -20.91
C PHE A 1113 23.69 12.28 -21.71
N GLY A 1114 24.53 12.04 -22.71
CA GLY A 1114 24.40 10.88 -23.58
C GLY A 1114 25.45 10.88 -24.69
N LYS A 1115 25.56 9.75 -25.39
CA LYS A 1115 26.54 9.59 -26.46
C LYS A 1115 26.02 10.20 -27.76
N SER A 1116 26.81 11.07 -28.39
CA SER A 1116 26.55 11.47 -29.77
C SER A 1116 26.75 10.26 -30.70
N LEU A 1117 25.69 9.78 -31.34
CA LEU A 1117 25.84 9.00 -32.56
C LEU A 1117 26.49 9.92 -33.60
N SER A 1118 27.53 9.42 -34.29
CA SER A 1118 28.10 10.16 -35.42
C SER A 1118 27.01 10.32 -36.49
N PRO A 1119 26.85 11.49 -37.12
CA PRO A 1119 25.91 11.62 -38.23
C PRO A 1119 26.29 10.63 -39.33
N ILE A 1120 25.27 9.94 -39.87
CA ILE A 1120 25.38 8.98 -40.98
C ILE A 1120 25.53 9.75 -42.30
#